data_AF-A0A0W0XY13-F1
#
_entry.id   AF-A0A0W0XY13-F1
#
_cell.length_a   1.000
_cell.length_b   1.000
_cell.length_c   1.000
_cell.angle_alpha   90.00
_cell.angle_beta   90.00
_cell.angle_gamma   90.00
#
_symmetry.space_group_name_H-M   'P 1'
#
loop_
_entity.id
_entity.type
_entity.pdbx_description
1 polymer ?
#
loop_
_entity_poly.entity_id
_entity_poly.type
_entity_poly.pdbx_seq_one_letter_code
_entity_poly.pdbx_strand_id
1 'polypeptide(L)'
;MSVVRASYISLEREGKRRPYLLGCSGGGGHISAIKGIHKYLEKEYAKAGIDFEFPEYEPVLLEHKGNNPSRDLILRGQGLLYDYRISPLLKKISALTPIPIIPSKESLEDETKRLNDAEKKLNRYYRDMLLDYYDAGYESAGIWNILQREDAVTELKKLIDLQKSNDDQNYSTVKERLLADLKAAAIKGEPYTEIISTQAMGLPALCDAVIEYNEWTKQYYKSYNQLVIQQYFTDLPTEGAVHFFNPLTRLNKKQQQQMRLYGVGMTDDIIRFHFPKGEHFAGIYDVPAKDNPMVRPGFKNPDLDYSRYFHEPCKISLKNPDDSESDYSVAADEQIATILLGSQAGNDTVKYIETLLTNGYEKIFVLGGHKFKKEIDEIGARYPHLSNRIIPVSTNQDDISLTPLLTRSNLVIQRGGGVSVMEAMALPHNPEQTLLVHHADNGSLDESRLTSGIRWEDCNVDRLLKALSQQGIQCKKTSPKLAKSQIPRARLHAALNRIENNFKAQWRDAQPVLSTHNRKQLLEKNEYLEKAIKFSASFRQSLTYLNQFILEDFVALLSHPLIREEPKRLLQIMSGYKRCTTKQSRANWEIVLNNLLSEDRLTHSWLNKLSHPEVAEPFITKEVLRSIILRMVELQQSLSDKELHIANKLSVSIIERASLNDLKGLKQLLSSAVPPKGTTNDNLKKYYALCKSLAERLQTSSDVQELNYLLLNPKPGTKSRGSLIGEHGEPQSRLLSSAGQLEDALKGYIQGMQSDLKNYKKNQFRFFSPRYMVHYNLMHEKLNIAETLLTNLTRLKQKELPEQTRAKLMAKMLVTAQKVNEKVVDRAIFASSGRLGELLNSHVGFLKNNYSIAYQQGCVDLHSKTFTANSGLH
;
A
#
# COMPACT_ATOMS: atom_id res chain seq x y z
N MET A 1 -16.37 38.86 13.48
CA MET A 1 -16.76 37.91 14.54
C MET A 1 -15.57 36.97 14.72
N SER A 2 -15.18 36.60 15.94
CA SER A 2 -14.09 35.62 16.13
C SER A 2 -14.64 34.19 16.13
N VAL A 3 -13.90 33.23 15.58
CA VAL A 3 -14.27 31.82 15.74
C VAL A 3 -14.22 31.43 17.21
N VAL A 4 -15.31 30.84 17.72
CA VAL A 4 -15.41 30.39 19.10
C VAL A 4 -15.20 28.89 19.16
N ARG A 5 -14.33 28.43 20.06
CA ARG A 5 -14.22 27.00 20.37
C ARG A 5 -15.36 26.64 21.33
N ALA A 6 -16.22 25.70 20.94
CA ALA A 6 -17.39 25.32 21.74
C ALA A 6 -17.68 23.82 21.67
N SER A 7 -18.31 23.30 22.73
CA SER A 7 -19.03 22.02 22.71
C SER A 7 -20.53 22.30 22.55
N TYR A 8 -21.25 21.46 21.80
CA TYR A 8 -22.66 21.67 21.45
C TYR A 8 -23.57 21.88 22.68
N ILE A 9 -23.26 21.22 23.79
CA ILE A 9 -24.07 21.21 25.02
C ILE A 9 -24.10 22.59 25.72
N SER A 10 -23.20 23.51 25.38
CA SER A 10 -23.17 24.86 25.98
C SER A 10 -24.32 25.79 25.58
N LEU A 11 -25.31 25.31 24.79
CA LEU A 11 -26.48 26.07 24.35
C LEU A 11 -27.73 25.65 25.13
N GLU A 12 -27.70 25.83 26.45
CA GLU A 12 -28.84 25.60 27.34
C GLU A 12 -30.06 26.42 26.87
N ARG A 13 -31.16 25.74 26.58
CA ARG A 13 -32.50 26.35 26.60
C ARG A 13 -33.36 25.48 27.52
N GLU A 14 -34.04 26.11 28.46
CA GLU A 14 -35.01 25.46 29.33
C GLU A 14 -36.17 24.86 28.49
N GLY A 15 -36.71 23.73 28.93
CA GLY A 15 -37.89 23.08 28.33
C GLY A 15 -37.59 21.91 27.38
N LYS A 16 -38.67 21.31 26.88
CA LYS A 16 -38.64 20.15 25.97
C LYS A 16 -37.97 20.49 24.65
N ARG A 17 -37.00 19.69 24.21
CA ARG A 17 -36.29 19.83 22.92
C ARG A 17 -36.98 19.01 21.84
N ARG A 18 -37.23 19.62 20.67
CA ARG A 18 -37.80 18.93 19.51
C ARG A 18 -37.08 19.39 18.23
N PRO A 19 -35.84 18.91 18.00
CA PRO A 19 -35.05 19.34 16.86
C PRO A 19 -35.60 18.79 15.53
N TYR A 20 -35.53 19.60 14.49
CA TYR A 20 -35.82 19.20 13.12
C TYR A 20 -34.52 18.84 12.39
N LEU A 21 -34.31 17.55 12.13
CA LEU A 21 -33.09 17.05 11.51
C LEU A 21 -33.22 17.01 9.99
N LEU A 22 -32.23 17.57 9.28
CA LEU A 22 -32.19 17.65 7.82
C LEU A 22 -30.88 17.05 7.29
N GLY A 23 -31.01 15.97 6.54
CA GLY A 23 -29.92 15.25 5.87
C GLY A 23 -30.00 15.36 4.34
N CYS A 24 -29.18 14.60 3.64
CA CYS A 24 -29.18 14.57 2.17
C CYS A 24 -28.61 13.25 1.63
N SER A 25 -29.29 12.70 0.63
CA SER A 25 -28.87 11.46 -0.06
C SER A 25 -27.84 11.69 -1.17
N GLY A 26 -27.43 12.95 -1.41
CA GLY A 26 -26.40 13.34 -2.38
C GLY A 26 -24.97 13.01 -1.93
N GLY A 27 -24.81 12.03 -1.04
CA GLY A 27 -23.53 11.57 -0.52
C GLY A 27 -23.69 10.82 0.81
N GLY A 28 -23.16 9.59 0.90
CA GLY A 28 -23.30 8.76 2.10
C GLY A 28 -22.75 9.40 3.40
N GLY A 29 -21.83 10.36 3.27
CA GLY A 29 -21.32 11.14 4.40
C GLY A 29 -22.39 11.98 5.10
N HIS A 30 -23.33 12.59 4.37
CA HIS A 30 -24.37 13.44 4.96
C HIS A 30 -25.37 12.64 5.80
N ILE A 31 -25.77 11.46 5.30
CA ILE A 31 -26.61 10.53 6.05
C ILE A 31 -25.86 10.05 7.29
N SER A 32 -24.62 9.59 7.16
CA SER A 32 -23.83 9.16 8.34
C SER A 32 -23.67 10.27 9.38
N ALA A 33 -23.45 11.52 8.94
CA ALA A 33 -23.34 12.68 9.81
C ALA A 33 -24.64 12.97 10.56
N ILE A 34 -25.80 13.00 9.89
CA ILE A 34 -27.07 13.30 10.57
C ILE A 34 -27.46 12.18 11.53
N LYS A 35 -27.17 10.92 11.17
CA LYS A 35 -27.34 9.77 12.07
C LYS A 35 -26.41 9.84 13.29
N GLY A 36 -25.17 10.30 13.09
CA GLY A 36 -24.21 10.56 14.16
C GLY A 36 -24.72 11.62 15.13
N ILE A 37 -25.21 12.75 14.60
CA ILE A 37 -25.78 13.84 15.40
C ILE A 37 -26.99 13.36 16.19
N HIS A 38 -27.93 12.63 15.58
CA HIS A 38 -29.09 12.07 16.29
C HIS A 38 -28.67 11.25 17.52
N LYS A 39 -27.80 10.25 17.32
CA LYS A 39 -27.30 9.39 18.41
C LYS A 39 -26.56 10.19 19.50
N TYR A 40 -25.80 11.20 19.09
CA TYR A 40 -25.09 12.07 20.03
C TYR A 40 -26.08 12.86 20.89
N LEU A 41 -27.07 13.51 20.27
CA LEU A 41 -28.06 14.31 20.97
C LEU A 41 -28.94 13.47 21.90
N GLU A 42 -29.40 12.31 21.44
CA GLU A 42 -30.16 11.37 22.26
C GLU A 42 -29.40 11.00 23.54
N LYS A 43 -28.11 10.63 23.40
CA LYS A 43 -27.25 10.30 24.53
C LYS A 43 -27.02 11.49 25.47
N GLU A 44 -26.67 12.65 24.93
CA GLU A 44 -26.30 13.81 25.73
C GLU A 44 -27.52 14.46 26.40
N TYR A 45 -28.67 14.52 25.73
CA TYR A 45 -29.91 14.98 26.35
C TYR A 45 -30.39 14.03 27.45
N ALA A 46 -30.33 12.71 27.23
CA ALA A 46 -30.65 11.73 28.27
C ALA A 46 -29.72 11.87 29.48
N LYS A 47 -28.41 12.02 29.25
CA LYS A 47 -27.42 12.24 30.31
C LYS A 47 -27.65 13.53 31.09
N ALA A 48 -28.10 14.59 30.42
CA ALA A 48 -28.40 15.88 31.03
C ALA A 48 -29.79 15.95 31.69
N GLY A 49 -30.61 14.89 31.58
CA GLY A 49 -31.99 14.91 32.08
C GLY A 49 -32.90 15.90 31.33
N ILE A 50 -32.56 16.24 30.10
CA ILE A 50 -33.36 17.15 29.25
C ILE A 50 -34.50 16.34 28.65
N ASP A 51 -35.74 16.84 28.72
CA ASP A 51 -36.87 16.26 27.99
C ASP A 51 -36.69 16.52 26.48
N PHE A 52 -36.78 15.49 25.65
CA PHE A 52 -36.61 15.61 24.21
C PHE A 52 -37.50 14.66 23.42
N GLU A 53 -37.80 15.05 22.18
CA GLU A 53 -38.53 14.25 21.22
C GLU A 53 -37.88 14.40 19.84
N PHE A 54 -37.55 13.27 19.20
CA PHE A 54 -37.12 13.23 17.81
C PHE A 54 -38.29 12.76 16.94
N PRO A 55 -38.87 13.64 16.11
CA PRO A 55 -40.00 13.24 15.28
C PRO A 55 -39.57 12.26 14.20
N GLU A 56 -40.40 11.24 13.98
CA GLU A 56 -40.26 10.33 12.85
C GLU A 56 -41.02 10.85 11.63
N TYR A 57 -40.45 10.62 10.46
CA TYR A 57 -40.98 11.05 9.17
C TYR A 57 -41.12 9.85 8.26
N GLU A 58 -42.30 9.75 7.64
CA GLU A 58 -42.52 8.87 6.49
C GLU A 58 -41.73 9.42 5.28
N PRO A 59 -40.91 8.60 4.61
CA PRO A 59 -40.20 9.01 3.40
C PRO A 59 -41.12 9.36 2.25
N VAL A 60 -40.78 10.39 1.46
CA VAL A 60 -41.49 10.67 0.21
C VAL A 60 -40.98 9.74 -0.88
N LEU A 61 -41.69 8.64 -1.10
CA LEU A 61 -41.33 7.62 -2.09
C LEU A 61 -41.34 8.14 -3.54
N LEU A 62 -40.54 7.50 -4.40
CA LEU A 62 -40.41 7.86 -5.82
C LEU A 62 -41.76 7.86 -6.55
N GLU A 63 -42.62 6.87 -6.28
CA GLU A 63 -43.97 6.78 -6.83
C GLU A 63 -44.88 7.96 -6.47
N HIS A 64 -44.63 8.64 -5.34
CA HIS A 64 -45.42 9.78 -4.88
C HIS A 64 -44.97 11.11 -5.48
N LYS A 65 -43.80 11.15 -6.16
CA LYS A 65 -43.24 12.38 -6.72
C LYS A 65 -43.93 12.86 -8.00
N GLY A 66 -44.71 12.01 -8.67
CA GLY A 66 -45.41 12.33 -9.92
C GLY A 66 -44.47 12.75 -11.06
N ASN A 67 -45.00 13.22 -12.20
CA ASN A 67 -44.18 13.78 -13.28
C ASN A 67 -43.79 15.24 -12.96
N ASN A 68 -42.55 15.61 -13.25
CA ASN A 68 -42.04 16.95 -13.01
C ASN A 68 -41.11 17.39 -14.16
N PRO A 69 -41.15 18.68 -14.58
CA PRO A 69 -40.31 19.18 -15.67
C PRO A 69 -38.81 18.91 -15.50
N SER A 70 -38.30 18.95 -14.26
CA SER A 70 -36.88 18.67 -13.96
C SER A 70 -36.52 17.21 -14.22
N ARG A 71 -37.40 16.28 -13.84
CA ARG A 71 -37.23 14.85 -14.12
C ARG A 71 -37.27 14.59 -15.62
N ASP A 72 -38.25 15.16 -16.31
CA ASP A 72 -38.39 15.03 -17.76
C ASP A 72 -37.14 15.54 -18.49
N LEU A 73 -36.54 16.64 -17.99
CA LEU A 73 -35.29 17.17 -18.55
C LEU A 73 -34.12 16.20 -18.37
N ILE A 74 -33.95 15.62 -17.18
CA ILE A 74 -32.90 14.62 -16.90
C ILE A 74 -33.09 13.41 -17.82
N LEU A 75 -34.30 12.85 -17.90
CA LEU A 75 -34.60 11.66 -18.69
C LEU A 75 -34.45 11.92 -20.20
N ARG A 76 -34.85 13.10 -20.70
CA ARG A 76 -34.61 13.49 -22.10
C ARG A 76 -33.13 13.67 -22.39
N GLY A 77 -32.40 14.35 -21.51
CA GLY A 77 -30.95 14.51 -21.63
C GLY A 77 -30.23 13.17 -21.67
N GLN A 78 -30.66 12.22 -20.84
CA GLN A 78 -30.17 10.85 -20.82
C GLN A 78 -30.46 10.13 -22.15
N GLY A 79 -31.71 10.22 -22.64
CA GLY A 79 -32.10 9.62 -23.91
C GLY A 79 -31.24 10.11 -25.07
N LEU A 80 -30.97 11.41 -25.13
CA LEU A 80 -30.08 12.00 -26.14
C LEU A 80 -28.63 11.53 -26.01
N LEU A 81 -28.08 11.51 -24.78
CA LEU A 81 -26.69 11.10 -24.53
C LEU A 81 -26.39 9.64 -24.90
N TYR A 82 -27.41 8.78 -24.96
CA TYR A 82 -27.27 7.36 -25.28
C TYR A 82 -27.96 6.95 -26.58
N ASP A 83 -28.51 7.88 -27.36
CA ASP A 83 -29.01 7.62 -28.71
C ASP A 83 -27.83 7.26 -29.64
N TYR A 84 -27.89 6.10 -30.27
CA TYR A 84 -26.80 5.56 -31.09
C TYR A 84 -26.35 6.47 -32.23
N ARG A 85 -27.24 7.34 -32.76
CA ARG A 85 -26.94 8.22 -33.90
C ARG A 85 -26.12 9.44 -33.48
N ILE A 86 -26.36 9.96 -32.28
CA ILE A 86 -25.81 11.25 -31.83
C ILE A 86 -24.92 11.15 -30.58
N SER A 87 -24.96 10.03 -29.85
CA SER A 87 -24.21 9.82 -28.60
C SER A 87 -22.71 10.14 -28.72
N PRO A 88 -21.97 9.67 -29.74
CA PRO A 88 -20.54 9.98 -29.86
C PRO A 88 -20.26 11.48 -30.01
N LEU A 89 -21.13 12.20 -30.71
CA LEU A 89 -21.02 13.65 -30.89
C LEU A 89 -21.38 14.38 -29.59
N LEU A 90 -22.49 14.02 -28.96
CA LEU A 90 -22.95 14.65 -27.72
C LEU A 90 -21.98 14.43 -26.56
N LYS A 91 -21.41 13.24 -26.43
CA LYS A 91 -20.38 12.96 -25.40
C LYS A 91 -19.10 13.78 -25.65
N LYS A 92 -18.71 13.97 -26.91
CA LYS A 92 -17.60 14.88 -27.27
C LYS A 92 -17.91 16.33 -26.94
N ILE A 93 -19.13 16.79 -27.22
CA ILE A 93 -19.57 18.15 -26.88
C ILE A 93 -19.64 18.33 -25.36
N SER A 94 -20.23 17.38 -24.63
CA SER A 94 -20.30 17.39 -23.16
C SER A 94 -18.92 17.39 -22.50
N ALA A 95 -17.91 16.75 -23.12
CA ALA A 95 -16.53 16.86 -22.65
C ALA A 95 -15.96 18.29 -22.73
N LEU A 96 -16.54 19.16 -23.57
CA LEU A 96 -16.16 20.56 -23.76
C LEU A 96 -17.09 21.55 -23.06
N THR A 97 -18.17 21.08 -22.43
CA THR A 97 -19.14 21.94 -21.73
C THR A 97 -19.23 21.60 -20.24
N PRO A 98 -19.83 22.48 -19.42
CA PRO A 98 -20.13 22.19 -18.02
C PRO A 98 -21.25 21.17 -17.81
N ILE A 99 -21.79 20.56 -18.88
CA ILE A 99 -22.90 19.61 -18.79
C ILE A 99 -22.32 18.21 -18.57
N PRO A 100 -22.68 17.51 -17.48
CA PRO A 100 -22.16 16.18 -17.20
C PRO A 100 -22.72 15.11 -18.15
N ILE A 101 -21.89 14.11 -18.44
CA ILE A 101 -22.34 12.84 -18.98
C ILE A 101 -23.00 12.07 -17.83
N ILE A 102 -24.33 12.04 -17.82
CA ILE A 102 -25.09 11.26 -16.83
C ILE A 102 -25.09 9.76 -17.20
N PRO A 103 -25.32 8.85 -16.23
CA PRO A 103 -25.34 7.41 -16.45
C PRO A 103 -26.39 6.93 -17.46
N SER A 104 -26.25 5.68 -17.89
CA SER A 104 -27.21 5.03 -18.79
C SER A 104 -28.60 4.91 -18.15
N LYS A 105 -29.64 4.76 -18.99
CA LYS A 105 -31.02 4.61 -18.52
C LYS A 105 -31.17 3.44 -17.55
N GLU A 106 -30.67 2.27 -17.94
CA GLU A 106 -30.72 1.06 -17.13
C GLU A 106 -30.01 1.25 -15.78
N SER A 107 -28.79 1.79 -15.80
CA SER A 107 -28.03 2.02 -14.56
C SER A 107 -28.72 3.02 -13.62
N LEU A 108 -29.35 4.07 -14.16
CA LEU A 108 -30.07 5.05 -13.36
C LEU A 108 -31.41 4.50 -12.83
N GLU A 109 -32.15 3.74 -13.63
CA GLU A 109 -33.38 3.08 -13.20
C GLU A 109 -33.10 2.07 -12.07
N ASP A 110 -32.03 1.29 -12.20
CA ASP A 110 -31.62 0.34 -11.16
C ASP A 110 -31.23 1.04 -9.86
N GLU A 111 -30.44 2.12 -9.95
CA GLU A 111 -30.01 2.86 -8.77
C GLU A 111 -31.17 3.60 -8.10
N THR A 112 -32.05 4.25 -8.86
CA THR A 112 -33.23 4.96 -8.31
C THR A 112 -34.22 4.00 -7.68
N LYS A 113 -34.46 2.84 -8.30
CA LYS A 113 -35.25 1.76 -7.71
C LYS A 113 -34.63 1.25 -6.42
N ARG A 114 -33.32 1.01 -6.40
CA ARG A 114 -32.61 0.57 -5.19
C ARG A 114 -32.72 1.59 -4.05
N LEU A 115 -32.60 2.89 -4.36
CA LEU A 115 -32.81 3.95 -3.38
C LEU A 115 -34.24 3.92 -2.84
N ASN A 116 -35.24 3.84 -3.73
CA ASN A 116 -36.64 3.80 -3.34
C ASN A 116 -37.00 2.57 -2.48
N ASP A 117 -36.50 1.39 -2.86
CA ASP A 117 -36.71 0.14 -2.12
C ASP A 117 -36.03 0.17 -0.74
N ALA A 118 -34.93 0.92 -0.58
CA ALA A 118 -34.30 1.15 0.71
C ALA A 118 -35.16 2.06 1.60
N GLU A 119 -35.75 3.12 1.04
CA GLU A 119 -36.62 4.05 1.78
C GLU A 119 -37.93 3.39 2.24
N LYS A 120 -38.51 2.47 1.46
CA LYS A 120 -39.75 1.75 1.81
C LYS A 120 -39.70 0.97 3.14
N LYS A 121 -38.50 0.65 3.61
CA LYS A 121 -38.28 -0.18 4.79
C LYS A 121 -38.03 0.64 6.06
N LEU A 122 -38.02 1.97 5.97
CA LEU A 122 -37.46 2.83 7.01
C LEU A 122 -38.38 4.01 7.34
N ASN A 123 -38.72 4.17 8.60
CA ASN A 123 -39.04 5.49 9.13
C ASN A 123 -37.72 6.22 9.43
N ARG A 124 -37.68 7.53 9.17
CA ARG A 124 -36.49 8.34 9.40
C ARG A 124 -36.76 9.38 10.48
N TYR A 125 -35.80 9.59 11.37
CA TYR A 125 -35.79 10.72 12.32
C TYR A 125 -35.30 12.03 11.68
N TYR A 126 -35.13 12.06 10.36
CA TYR A 126 -34.69 13.22 9.61
C TYR A 126 -35.43 13.29 8.27
N ARG A 127 -35.50 14.50 7.72
CA ARG A 127 -35.95 14.75 6.35
C ARG A 127 -34.75 14.80 5.41
N ASP A 128 -34.88 14.23 4.22
CA ASP A 128 -33.83 14.25 3.20
C ASP A 128 -34.06 15.38 2.20
N MET A 129 -33.09 16.29 2.07
CA MET A 129 -33.23 17.43 1.17
C MET A 129 -33.53 17.03 -0.27
N LEU A 130 -32.84 16.02 -0.80
CA LEU A 130 -33.08 15.56 -2.16
C LEU A 130 -34.36 14.73 -2.22
N LEU A 131 -34.44 13.65 -1.43
CA LEU A 131 -35.52 12.69 -1.59
C LEU A 131 -36.88 13.22 -1.16
N ASP A 132 -36.96 14.13 -0.17
CA ASP A 132 -38.25 14.66 0.31
C ASP A 132 -38.62 15.98 -0.36
N TYR A 133 -37.68 16.92 -0.50
CA TYR A 133 -38.01 18.27 -0.97
C TYR A 133 -37.79 18.50 -2.45
N TYR A 134 -36.78 17.90 -3.08
CA TYR A 134 -36.53 18.08 -4.51
C TYR A 134 -37.47 17.18 -5.32
N ASP A 135 -37.96 17.68 -6.45
CA ASP A 135 -38.89 16.90 -7.28
C ASP A 135 -38.19 15.78 -8.05
N ALA A 136 -37.00 16.07 -8.59
CA ALA A 136 -36.12 15.10 -9.26
C ALA A 136 -34.97 14.61 -8.33
N GLY A 137 -35.27 14.50 -7.04
CA GLY A 137 -34.29 14.17 -6.00
C GLY A 137 -33.68 12.78 -6.12
N TYR A 138 -34.50 11.77 -6.45
CA TYR A 138 -34.06 10.39 -6.63
C TYR A 138 -33.08 10.27 -7.81
N GLU A 139 -33.38 10.90 -8.94
CA GLU A 139 -32.52 10.90 -10.11
C GLU A 139 -31.20 11.61 -9.80
N SER A 140 -31.26 12.76 -9.14
CA SER A 140 -30.07 13.52 -8.75
C SER A 140 -29.15 12.71 -7.82
N ALA A 141 -29.73 12.05 -6.80
CA ALA A 141 -28.99 11.17 -5.90
C ALA A 141 -28.45 9.92 -6.62
N GLY A 142 -29.24 9.33 -7.53
CA GLY A 142 -28.83 8.17 -8.31
C GLY A 142 -27.66 8.48 -9.26
N ILE A 143 -27.73 9.59 -10.00
CA ILE A 143 -26.65 10.07 -10.87
C ILE A 143 -25.38 10.26 -10.05
N TRP A 144 -25.47 10.95 -8.90
CA TRP A 144 -24.32 11.17 -8.02
C TRP A 144 -23.69 9.86 -7.54
N ASN A 145 -24.50 8.93 -7.02
CA ASN A 145 -24.03 7.65 -6.47
C ASN A 145 -23.34 6.78 -7.52
N ILE A 146 -23.87 6.73 -8.75
CA ILE A 146 -23.26 5.97 -9.84
C ILE A 146 -21.91 6.57 -10.22
N LEU A 147 -21.86 7.88 -10.48
CA LEU A 147 -20.62 8.55 -10.89
C LEU A 147 -19.54 8.49 -9.80
N GLN A 148 -19.93 8.54 -8.51
CA GLN A 148 -19.01 8.36 -7.39
C GLN A 148 -18.42 6.94 -7.34
N ARG A 149 -19.24 5.90 -7.58
CA ARG A 149 -18.81 4.50 -7.59
C ARG A 149 -17.93 4.16 -8.79
N GLU A 150 -18.13 4.84 -9.91
CA GLU A 150 -17.31 4.71 -11.13
C GLU A 150 -16.05 5.58 -11.10
N ASP A 151 -15.82 6.35 -10.02
CA ASP A 151 -14.75 7.35 -9.93
C ASP A 151 -14.74 8.30 -11.15
N ALA A 152 -15.92 8.69 -11.63
CA ALA A 152 -16.15 9.57 -12.78
C ALA A 152 -15.96 11.06 -12.41
N VAL A 153 -14.78 11.40 -11.90
CA VAL A 153 -14.46 12.67 -11.24
C VAL A 153 -14.74 13.90 -12.11
N THR A 154 -14.45 13.83 -13.42
CA THR A 154 -14.72 14.94 -14.34
C THR A 154 -16.20 15.28 -14.41
N GLU A 155 -17.08 14.26 -14.37
CA GLU A 155 -18.52 14.46 -14.42
C GLU A 155 -19.08 14.90 -13.07
N LEU A 156 -18.51 14.41 -11.96
CA LEU A 156 -18.83 14.91 -10.62
C LEU A 156 -18.55 16.42 -10.50
N LYS A 157 -17.40 16.90 -10.97
CA LYS A 157 -17.06 18.34 -11.01
C LYS A 157 -18.13 19.18 -11.70
N LYS A 158 -18.58 18.74 -12.87
CA LYS A 158 -19.64 19.40 -13.62
C LYS A 158 -20.96 19.43 -12.85
N LEU A 159 -21.31 18.35 -12.14
CA LEU A 159 -22.51 18.33 -11.27
C LEU A 159 -22.41 19.35 -10.12
N ILE A 160 -21.23 19.50 -9.52
CA ILE A 160 -20.99 20.49 -8.46
C ILE A 160 -21.12 21.91 -9.02
N ASP A 161 -20.59 22.17 -10.21
CA ASP A 161 -20.70 23.47 -10.88
C ASP A 161 -22.18 23.82 -11.19
N LEU A 162 -23.03 22.81 -11.39
CA LEU A 162 -24.48 22.97 -11.60
C LEU A 162 -25.28 23.11 -10.29
N GLN A 163 -24.68 22.97 -9.12
CA GLN A 163 -25.38 23.03 -7.82
C GLN A 163 -26.20 24.32 -7.68
N LYS A 164 -25.65 25.48 -8.06
CA LYS A 164 -26.37 26.76 -7.99
C LYS A 164 -27.64 26.74 -8.83
N SER A 165 -27.55 26.31 -10.09
CA SER A 165 -28.71 26.25 -10.98
C SER A 165 -29.78 25.30 -10.42
N ASN A 166 -29.35 24.19 -9.82
CA ASN A 166 -30.25 23.23 -9.20
C ASN A 166 -30.96 23.81 -7.95
N ASP A 167 -30.22 24.53 -7.09
CA ASP A 167 -30.79 25.25 -5.94
C ASP A 167 -31.81 26.31 -6.40
N ASP A 168 -31.48 27.09 -7.43
CA ASP A 168 -32.34 28.15 -7.95
C ASP A 168 -33.64 27.58 -8.54
N GLN A 169 -33.55 26.46 -9.26
CA GLN A 169 -34.72 25.77 -9.85
C GLN A 169 -35.65 25.15 -8.82
N ASN A 170 -35.12 24.66 -7.69
CA ASN A 170 -35.91 24.02 -6.63
C ASN A 170 -36.29 24.99 -5.49
N TYR A 171 -35.91 26.27 -5.58
CA TYR A 171 -36.05 27.24 -4.49
C TYR A 171 -37.47 27.31 -3.91
N SER A 172 -38.47 27.57 -4.75
CA SER A 172 -39.86 27.76 -4.30
C SER A 172 -40.41 26.47 -3.70
N THR A 173 -40.22 25.34 -4.38
CA THR A 173 -40.69 24.02 -3.91
C THR A 173 -40.10 23.67 -2.54
N VAL A 174 -38.80 23.86 -2.35
CA VAL A 174 -38.12 23.59 -1.08
C VAL A 174 -38.63 24.52 0.02
N LYS A 175 -38.71 25.83 -0.25
CA LYS A 175 -39.18 26.84 0.71
C LYS A 175 -40.60 26.52 1.18
N GLU A 176 -41.52 26.27 0.24
CA GLU A 176 -42.94 26.05 0.53
C GLU A 176 -43.16 24.76 1.33
N ARG A 177 -42.52 23.65 0.93
CA ARG A 177 -42.64 22.36 1.63
C ARG A 177 -42.06 22.43 3.04
N LEU A 178 -40.88 23.04 3.22
CA LEU A 178 -40.30 23.24 4.56
C LEU A 178 -41.18 24.12 5.44
N LEU A 179 -41.67 25.24 4.91
CA LEU A 179 -42.56 26.13 5.65
C LEU A 179 -43.86 25.43 6.06
N ALA A 180 -44.42 24.59 5.18
CA ALA A 180 -45.60 23.80 5.47
C ALA A 180 -45.35 22.79 6.60
N ASP A 181 -44.23 22.07 6.59
CA ASP A 181 -43.83 21.15 7.67
C ASP A 181 -43.72 21.88 9.01
N LEU A 182 -43.03 23.03 9.04
CA LEU A 182 -42.85 23.84 10.26
C LEU A 182 -44.20 24.36 10.80
N LYS A 183 -45.06 24.92 9.93
CA LYS A 183 -46.39 25.40 10.31
C LYS A 183 -47.29 24.27 10.80
N ALA A 184 -47.28 23.12 10.11
CA ALA A 184 -48.11 21.97 10.49
C ALA A 184 -47.77 21.46 11.90
N ALA A 185 -46.48 21.39 12.25
CA ALA A 185 -46.04 21.02 13.58
C ALA A 185 -46.49 22.03 14.65
N ALA A 186 -46.35 23.34 14.38
CA ALA A 186 -46.81 24.38 15.29
C ALA A 186 -48.34 24.39 15.50
N ILE A 187 -49.11 24.17 14.44
CA ILE A 187 -50.59 24.09 14.49
C ILE A 187 -51.04 22.92 15.36
N LYS A 188 -50.32 21.79 15.32
CA LYS A 188 -50.57 20.62 16.19
C LYS A 188 -50.17 20.83 17.66
N GLY A 189 -49.61 21.99 18.01
CA GLY A 189 -49.11 22.26 19.36
C GLY A 189 -47.72 21.68 19.65
N GLU A 190 -47.02 21.20 18.62
CA GLU A 190 -45.70 20.58 18.73
C GLU A 190 -44.67 21.35 17.87
N PRO A 191 -44.39 22.63 18.13
CA PRO A 191 -43.42 23.38 17.33
C PRO A 191 -42.00 22.82 17.50
N TYR A 192 -41.21 22.87 16.43
CA TYR A 192 -39.79 22.54 16.50
C TYR A 192 -39.00 23.60 17.27
N THR A 193 -37.94 23.17 17.95
CA THR A 193 -37.12 24.07 18.78
C THR A 193 -35.88 24.61 18.05
N GLU A 194 -35.40 23.86 17.06
CA GLU A 194 -34.25 24.22 16.22
C GLU A 194 -34.26 23.38 14.93
N ILE A 195 -33.52 23.84 13.92
CA ILE A 195 -33.20 23.05 12.73
C ILE A 195 -31.73 22.66 12.80
N ILE A 196 -31.43 21.39 12.56
CA ILE A 196 -30.07 20.88 12.45
C ILE A 196 -29.88 20.33 11.05
N SER A 197 -28.96 20.93 10.29
CA SER A 197 -28.70 20.59 8.89
C SER A 197 -27.25 20.17 8.70
N THR A 198 -27.05 19.12 7.89
CA THR A 198 -25.73 18.70 7.40
C THR A 198 -25.53 19.00 5.91
N GLN A 199 -26.51 19.64 5.26
CA GLN A 199 -26.55 19.81 3.81
C GLN A 199 -26.25 21.25 3.36
N ALA A 200 -25.54 21.41 2.25
CA ALA A 200 -25.23 22.72 1.65
C ALA A 200 -26.19 23.18 0.54
N MET A 201 -27.05 22.29 0.05
CA MET A 201 -28.06 22.58 -0.97
C MET A 201 -29.33 23.20 -0.37
N GLY A 202 -29.99 24.06 -1.14
CA GLY A 202 -31.25 24.70 -0.74
C GLY A 202 -31.13 25.66 0.45
N LEU A 203 -29.92 26.05 0.88
CA LEU A 203 -29.73 26.92 2.04
C LEU A 203 -30.50 28.25 1.97
N PRO A 204 -30.55 28.97 0.83
CA PRO A 204 -31.37 30.17 0.72
C PRO A 204 -32.86 29.91 1.01
N ALA A 205 -33.42 28.84 0.43
CA ALA A 205 -34.83 28.47 0.63
C ALA A 205 -35.11 28.04 2.08
N LEU A 206 -34.20 27.30 2.70
CA LEU A 206 -34.27 26.93 4.12
C LEU A 206 -34.28 28.17 5.02
N CYS A 207 -33.36 29.12 4.79
CA CYS A 207 -33.28 30.34 5.59
C CYS A 207 -34.57 31.17 5.49
N ASP A 208 -35.10 31.34 4.27
CA ASP A 208 -36.31 32.13 4.06
C ASP A 208 -37.56 31.44 4.62
N ALA A 209 -37.64 30.10 4.55
CA ALA A 209 -38.71 29.35 5.21
C ALA A 209 -38.69 29.55 6.74
N VAL A 210 -37.51 29.51 7.36
CA VAL A 210 -37.35 29.75 8.80
C VAL A 210 -37.69 31.19 9.18
N ILE A 211 -37.23 32.17 8.40
CA ILE A 211 -37.53 33.59 8.61
C ILE A 211 -39.05 33.81 8.55
N GLU A 212 -39.71 33.30 7.52
CA GLU A 212 -41.16 33.44 7.35
C GLU A 212 -41.94 32.72 8.46
N TYR A 213 -41.50 31.52 8.86
CA TYR A 213 -42.08 30.80 10.00
C TYR A 213 -41.93 31.59 11.31
N ASN A 214 -40.76 32.19 11.54
CA ASN A 214 -40.47 32.99 12.72
C ASN A 214 -41.34 34.26 12.78
N GLU A 215 -41.54 34.93 11.65
CA GLU A 215 -42.44 36.08 11.54
C GLU A 215 -43.90 35.69 11.77
N TRP A 216 -44.34 34.58 11.16
CA TRP A 216 -45.67 34.03 11.36
C TRP A 216 -45.91 33.64 12.82
N THR A 217 -45.05 32.83 13.43
CA THR A 217 -45.24 32.39 14.83
C THR A 217 -45.26 33.55 15.82
N LYS A 218 -44.42 34.58 15.62
CA LYS A 218 -44.44 35.81 16.43
C LYS A 218 -45.79 36.54 16.38
N GLN A 219 -46.49 36.47 15.26
CA GLN A 219 -47.82 37.09 15.09
C GLN A 219 -48.94 36.27 15.75
N TYR A 220 -48.87 34.94 15.70
CA TYR A 220 -49.97 34.06 16.10
C TYR A 220 -49.84 33.47 17.51
N TYR A 221 -48.64 33.39 18.10
CA TYR A 221 -48.42 32.77 19.40
C TYR A 221 -47.78 33.75 20.40
N LYS A 222 -48.35 33.83 21.62
CA LYS A 222 -47.85 34.71 22.69
C LYS A 222 -46.48 34.29 23.23
N SER A 223 -46.24 32.98 23.37
CA SER A 223 -44.96 32.39 23.78
C SER A 223 -44.23 31.90 22.54
N TYR A 224 -43.40 32.76 21.95
CA TYR A 224 -42.64 32.46 20.74
C TYR A 224 -41.18 32.16 21.05
N ASN A 225 -40.69 31.01 20.58
CA ASN A 225 -39.28 30.65 20.59
C ASN A 225 -38.73 30.76 19.18
N GLN A 226 -37.70 31.58 19.01
CA GLN A 226 -37.06 31.73 17.70
C GLN A 226 -36.37 30.45 17.26
N LEU A 227 -36.83 29.95 16.11
CA LEU A 227 -36.21 28.82 15.42
C LEU A 227 -34.88 29.29 14.83
N VAL A 228 -33.82 28.52 15.05
CA VAL A 228 -32.45 28.78 14.57
C VAL A 228 -31.92 27.60 13.77
N ILE A 229 -31.04 27.86 12.81
CA ILE A 229 -30.41 26.83 11.97
C ILE A 229 -29.01 26.53 12.49
N GLN A 230 -28.76 25.28 12.86
CA GLN A 230 -27.46 24.73 13.20
C GLN A 230 -26.91 24.00 11.97
N GLN A 231 -25.98 24.63 11.24
CA GLN A 231 -25.40 24.07 10.02
C GLN A 231 -24.06 23.40 10.34
N TYR A 232 -23.99 22.10 10.13
CA TYR A 232 -22.80 21.28 10.29
C TYR A 232 -22.12 21.01 8.94
N PHE A 233 -20.80 21.10 8.93
CA PHE A 233 -19.98 20.86 7.75
C PHE A 233 -19.53 19.40 7.74
N THR A 234 -20.04 18.61 6.79
CA THR A 234 -19.68 17.19 6.67
C THR A 234 -18.29 16.95 6.07
N ASP A 235 -17.64 18.02 5.63
CA ASP A 235 -16.25 18.08 5.18
C ASP A 235 -15.47 19.10 6.01
N LEU A 236 -14.14 18.98 6.05
CA LEU A 236 -13.32 19.94 6.79
C LEU A 236 -13.38 21.31 6.08
N PRO A 237 -13.61 22.42 6.82
CA PRO A 237 -13.61 23.76 6.27
C PRO A 237 -12.20 24.10 5.78
N THR A 238 -11.96 23.90 4.49
CA THR A 238 -10.68 24.16 3.83
C THR A 238 -10.91 25.11 2.65
N GLU A 239 -9.84 25.61 2.03
CA GLU A 239 -9.95 26.37 0.78
C GLU A 239 -10.59 25.54 -0.34
N GLY A 240 -10.48 24.21 -0.28
CA GLY A 240 -11.08 23.29 -1.24
C GLY A 240 -12.59 23.08 -1.05
N ALA A 241 -13.14 23.35 0.13
CA ALA A 241 -14.54 23.06 0.51
C ALA A 241 -15.56 24.07 -0.06
N VAL A 242 -15.36 24.49 -1.31
CA VAL A 242 -16.15 25.51 -1.99
C VAL A 242 -17.63 25.12 -2.14
N HIS A 243 -17.97 23.83 -2.14
CA HIS A 243 -19.35 23.35 -2.20
C HIS A 243 -20.18 23.74 -0.97
N PHE A 244 -19.55 23.99 0.18
CA PHE A 244 -20.21 24.59 1.36
C PHE A 244 -20.15 26.12 1.33
N PHE A 245 -18.99 26.69 1.06
CA PHE A 245 -18.80 28.14 1.16
C PHE A 245 -19.47 28.93 0.03
N ASN A 246 -19.58 28.38 -1.19
CA ASN A 246 -20.27 29.05 -2.29
C ASN A 246 -21.78 29.25 -2.00
N PRO A 247 -22.53 28.25 -1.50
CA PRO A 247 -23.88 28.49 -0.98
C PRO A 247 -23.94 29.52 0.15
N LEU A 248 -23.04 29.43 1.14
CA LEU A 248 -23.06 30.32 2.31
C LEU A 248 -22.76 31.78 1.97
N THR A 249 -21.84 32.03 1.04
CA THR A 249 -21.48 33.39 0.58
C THR A 249 -22.58 34.06 -0.24
N ARG A 250 -23.51 33.29 -0.82
CA ARG A 250 -24.70 33.81 -1.52
C ARG A 250 -25.79 34.28 -0.56
N LEU A 251 -25.76 33.87 0.71
CA LEU A 251 -26.76 34.26 1.69
C LEU A 251 -26.67 35.76 1.98
N ASN A 252 -27.82 36.43 2.00
CA ASN A 252 -27.90 37.81 2.45
C ASN A 252 -27.69 37.90 3.98
N LYS A 253 -27.49 39.12 4.49
CA LYS A 253 -27.23 39.35 5.92
C LYS A 253 -28.32 38.76 6.84
N LYS A 254 -29.60 38.90 6.49
CA LYS A 254 -30.73 38.38 7.28
C LYS A 254 -30.70 36.85 7.33
N GLN A 255 -30.40 36.21 6.20
CA GLN A 255 -30.24 34.76 6.10
C GLN A 255 -29.03 34.25 6.89
N GLN A 256 -27.88 34.93 6.79
CA GLN A 256 -26.69 34.56 7.59
C GLN A 256 -26.97 34.63 9.09
N GLN A 257 -27.65 35.69 9.55
CA GLN A 257 -28.03 35.87 10.95
C GLN A 257 -28.99 34.78 11.48
N GLN A 258 -29.60 33.99 10.60
CA GLN A 258 -30.47 32.87 10.97
C GLN A 258 -29.69 31.58 11.29
N MET A 259 -28.38 31.56 10.99
CA MET A 259 -27.57 30.34 10.94
C MET A 259 -26.33 30.41 11.84
N ARG A 260 -26.04 29.30 12.50
CA ARG A 260 -24.81 29.01 13.23
C ARG A 260 -24.03 27.92 12.51
N LEU A 261 -22.73 28.14 12.30
CA LEU A 261 -21.87 27.23 11.54
C LEU A 261 -20.99 26.40 12.47
N TYR A 262 -20.90 25.09 12.24
CA TYR A 262 -20.07 24.16 13.00
C TYR A 262 -19.20 23.33 12.05
N GLY A 263 -17.91 23.25 12.35
CA GLY A 263 -16.98 22.41 11.59
C GLY A 263 -15.72 22.09 12.39
N VAL A 264 -14.93 21.12 11.91
CA VAL A 264 -13.67 20.69 12.54
C VAL A 264 -12.49 21.39 11.88
N GLY A 265 -11.76 22.21 12.61
CA GLY A 265 -10.64 23.01 12.08
C GLY A 265 -11.12 24.33 11.45
N MET A 266 -12.23 24.87 11.92
CA MET A 266 -12.70 26.20 11.55
C MET A 266 -11.72 27.24 12.12
N THR A 267 -11.11 28.07 11.28
CA THR A 267 -10.13 29.08 11.72
C THR A 267 -10.47 30.45 11.16
N ASP A 268 -10.05 31.52 11.83
CA ASP A 268 -10.26 32.89 11.36
C ASP A 268 -9.68 33.11 9.95
N ASP A 269 -8.59 32.44 9.59
CA ASP A 269 -8.00 32.54 8.25
C ASP A 269 -8.90 31.93 7.17
N ILE A 270 -9.50 30.76 7.45
CA ILE A 270 -10.45 30.11 6.53
C ILE A 270 -11.72 30.94 6.39
N ILE A 271 -12.22 31.52 7.49
CA ILE A 271 -13.39 32.41 7.46
C ILE A 271 -13.07 33.67 6.65
N ARG A 272 -11.93 34.33 6.89
CA ARG A 272 -11.53 35.53 6.13
C ARG A 272 -11.30 35.23 4.64
N PHE A 273 -10.80 34.04 4.31
CA PHE A 273 -10.60 33.61 2.93
C PHE A 273 -11.94 33.53 2.16
N HIS A 274 -12.96 32.91 2.75
CA HIS A 274 -14.26 32.72 2.09
C HIS A 274 -15.23 33.89 2.28
N PHE A 275 -15.10 34.68 3.35
CA PHE A 275 -15.93 35.85 3.66
C PHE A 275 -15.09 37.14 3.78
N PRO A 276 -14.37 37.58 2.72
CA PRO A 276 -13.46 38.72 2.80
C PRO A 276 -14.15 40.06 3.07
N LYS A 277 -15.47 40.15 2.82
CA LYS A 277 -16.31 41.33 3.10
C LYS A 277 -16.90 41.31 4.52
N GLY A 278 -16.52 40.34 5.33
CA GLY A 278 -17.06 40.08 6.65
C GLY A 278 -18.26 39.13 6.63
N GLU A 279 -18.39 38.41 7.73
CA GLU A 279 -19.44 37.44 8.00
C GLU A 279 -20.50 38.00 8.96
N HIS A 280 -21.75 37.61 8.76
CA HIS A 280 -22.89 38.02 9.60
C HIS A 280 -23.65 36.84 10.19
N PHE A 281 -23.01 35.67 10.29
CA PHE A 281 -23.60 34.50 10.92
C PHE A 281 -23.92 34.75 12.40
N ALA A 282 -24.92 34.04 12.93
CA ALA A 282 -25.26 34.12 14.35
C ALA A 282 -24.14 33.56 15.25
N GLY A 283 -23.30 32.70 14.70
CA GLY A 283 -22.12 32.16 15.37
C GLY A 283 -21.33 31.23 14.43
N ILE A 284 -20.02 31.16 14.65
CA ILE A 284 -19.12 30.27 13.93
C ILE A 284 -18.28 29.53 14.96
N TYR A 285 -18.35 28.21 14.90
CA TYR A 285 -17.80 27.33 15.93
C TYR A 285 -16.79 26.35 15.35
N ASP A 286 -15.61 26.33 15.96
CA ASP A 286 -14.63 25.25 15.76
C ASP A 286 -14.88 24.15 16.79
N VAL A 287 -15.25 22.97 16.31
CA VAL A 287 -15.54 21.81 17.14
C VAL A 287 -14.41 20.80 16.96
N PRO A 288 -13.67 20.42 18.02
CA PRO A 288 -12.67 19.37 17.93
C PRO A 288 -13.28 18.05 17.42
N ALA A 289 -12.52 17.27 16.66
CA ALA A 289 -13.02 15.99 16.10
C ALA A 289 -13.59 15.06 17.19
N LYS A 290 -12.96 15.00 18.36
CA LYS A 290 -13.41 14.19 19.51
C LYS A 290 -14.71 14.68 20.15
N ASP A 291 -15.06 15.96 19.98
CA ASP A 291 -16.28 16.56 20.52
C ASP A 291 -17.36 16.74 19.44
N ASN A 292 -17.03 16.41 18.19
CA ASN A 292 -17.92 16.63 17.05
C ASN A 292 -19.12 15.65 17.10
N PRO A 293 -20.36 16.15 17.08
CA PRO A 293 -21.56 15.31 17.10
C PRO A 293 -21.74 14.50 15.82
N MET A 294 -21.14 14.89 14.69
CA MET A 294 -21.16 14.09 13.46
C MET A 294 -20.31 12.81 13.55
N VAL A 295 -19.30 12.80 14.44
CA VAL A 295 -18.52 11.59 14.70
C VAL A 295 -19.37 10.65 15.54
N ARG A 296 -19.60 9.44 15.04
CA ARG A 296 -20.42 8.44 15.73
C ARG A 296 -19.87 8.12 17.13
N PRO A 297 -20.73 7.95 18.16
CA PRO A 297 -20.29 7.81 19.55
C PRO A 297 -19.28 6.69 19.81
N GLY A 298 -19.37 5.56 19.10
CA GLY A 298 -18.47 4.42 19.25
C GLY A 298 -17.00 4.77 19.04
N PHE A 299 -16.68 5.60 18.04
CA PHE A 299 -15.30 6.04 17.76
C PHE A 299 -14.69 6.93 18.83
N LYS A 300 -15.53 7.46 19.72
CA LYS A 300 -15.14 8.30 20.86
C LYS A 300 -15.14 7.52 22.17
N ASN A 301 -15.58 6.26 22.16
CA ASN A 301 -15.74 5.46 23.37
C ASN A 301 -14.41 4.79 23.77
N PRO A 302 -13.83 5.12 24.95
CA PRO A 302 -12.61 4.49 25.43
C PRO A 302 -12.75 2.97 25.66
N ASP A 303 -13.95 2.47 25.96
CA ASP A 303 -14.18 1.03 26.20
C ASP A 303 -14.03 0.19 24.92
N LEU A 304 -14.15 0.83 23.76
CA LEU A 304 -13.97 0.22 22.44
C LEU A 304 -12.57 0.44 21.86
N ASP A 305 -11.67 1.07 22.61
CA ASP A 305 -10.30 1.31 22.20
C ASP A 305 -9.45 0.04 22.34
N TYR A 306 -9.22 -0.63 21.20
CA TYR A 306 -8.40 -1.82 21.12
C TYR A 306 -6.96 -1.54 20.67
N SER A 307 -6.56 -0.26 20.63
CA SER A 307 -5.15 0.11 20.40
C SER A 307 -4.22 -0.39 21.50
N ARG A 308 -4.76 -0.66 22.71
CA ARG A 308 -4.04 -1.32 23.82
C ARG A 308 -3.77 -2.80 23.57
N TYR A 309 -4.63 -3.47 22.79
CA TYR A 309 -4.49 -4.90 22.47
C TYR A 309 -3.64 -5.16 21.22
N PHE A 310 -2.89 -4.16 20.74
CA PHE A 310 -2.15 -4.23 19.46
C PHE A 310 -1.15 -5.40 19.38
N HIS A 311 -0.59 -5.80 20.52
CA HIS A 311 0.32 -6.95 20.65
C HIS A 311 -0.26 -8.08 21.51
N GLU A 312 -1.51 -7.95 21.94
CA GLU A 312 -2.20 -8.91 22.82
C GLU A 312 -3.32 -9.64 22.07
N PRO A 313 -3.74 -10.83 22.52
CA PRO A 313 -4.89 -11.49 21.93
C PRO A 313 -6.18 -10.74 22.27
N CYS A 314 -7.10 -10.65 21.31
CA CYS A 314 -8.41 -10.03 21.52
C CYS A 314 -9.50 -10.70 20.66
N LYS A 315 -10.77 -10.43 20.96
CA LYS A 315 -11.91 -10.86 20.12
C LYS A 315 -12.64 -9.64 19.58
N ILE A 316 -12.97 -9.68 18.29
CA ILE A 316 -13.65 -8.60 17.59
C ILE A 316 -14.96 -9.18 17.03
N SER A 317 -16.09 -8.65 17.47
CA SER A 317 -17.42 -9.03 16.97
C SER A 317 -17.76 -8.15 15.77
N LEU A 318 -18.11 -8.76 14.63
CA LEU A 318 -18.46 -8.06 13.38
C LEU A 318 -19.66 -8.73 12.71
N LYS A 319 -20.34 -7.98 11.84
CA LYS A 319 -21.40 -8.52 10.98
C LYS A 319 -20.83 -9.13 9.70
N ASN A 320 -21.15 -10.38 9.44
CA ASN A 320 -20.90 -11.09 8.19
C ASN A 320 -21.68 -10.49 7.02
N PRO A 321 -21.37 -10.84 5.75
CA PRO A 321 -22.13 -10.43 4.57
C PRO A 321 -23.65 -10.58 4.60
N ASP A 322 -24.16 -11.55 5.36
CA ASP A 322 -25.59 -11.82 5.57
C ASP A 322 -26.15 -11.08 6.79
N ASP A 323 -25.40 -10.11 7.33
CA ASP A 323 -25.66 -9.35 8.55
C ASP A 323 -25.75 -10.19 9.84
N SER A 324 -25.37 -11.48 9.80
CA SER A 324 -25.19 -12.29 11.01
C SER A 324 -23.96 -11.85 11.79
N GLU A 325 -24.00 -11.90 13.12
CA GLU A 325 -22.85 -11.53 13.95
C GLU A 325 -21.89 -12.71 14.14
N SER A 326 -20.58 -12.42 14.13
CA SER A 326 -19.53 -13.41 14.37
C SER A 326 -18.33 -12.81 15.08
N ASP A 327 -17.74 -13.63 15.96
CA ASP A 327 -16.55 -13.27 16.72
C ASP A 327 -15.28 -13.75 16.01
N TYR A 328 -14.37 -12.81 15.75
CA TYR A 328 -13.06 -13.07 15.19
C TYR A 328 -12.01 -12.97 16.28
N SER A 329 -11.38 -14.08 16.62
CA SER A 329 -10.28 -14.11 17.58
C SER A 329 -9.00 -13.67 16.88
N VAL A 330 -8.34 -12.62 17.38
CA VAL A 330 -7.04 -12.13 16.94
C VAL A 330 -5.98 -12.58 17.95
N ALA A 331 -4.93 -13.23 17.48
CA ALA A 331 -3.83 -13.70 18.32
C ALA A 331 -2.87 -12.55 18.70
N ALA A 332 -2.04 -12.78 19.70
CA ALA A 332 -0.94 -11.87 20.05
C ALA A 332 -0.03 -11.63 18.85
N ASP A 333 0.40 -10.39 18.65
CA ASP A 333 1.27 -9.94 17.55
C ASP A 333 0.77 -10.22 16.11
N GLU A 334 -0.45 -10.76 15.94
CA GLU A 334 -1.05 -11.04 14.64
C GLU A 334 -1.21 -9.74 13.83
N GLN A 335 -0.73 -9.73 12.58
CA GLN A 335 -0.84 -8.57 11.70
C GLN A 335 -2.18 -8.60 10.99
N ILE A 336 -3.01 -7.62 11.30
CA ILE A 336 -4.33 -7.48 10.67
C ILE A 336 -4.38 -6.16 9.89
N ALA A 337 -5.04 -6.21 8.74
CA ALA A 337 -5.34 -5.04 7.93
C ALA A 337 -6.84 -4.90 7.73
N THR A 338 -7.31 -3.66 7.65
CA THR A 338 -8.71 -3.34 7.33
C THR A 338 -8.79 -2.48 6.08
N ILE A 339 -9.63 -2.87 5.13
CA ILE A 339 -9.95 -2.10 3.93
C ILE A 339 -11.37 -1.54 4.07
N LEU A 340 -11.48 -0.22 4.11
CA LEU A 340 -12.72 0.56 4.27
C LEU A 340 -12.78 1.69 3.23
N LEU A 341 -13.09 1.37 1.97
CA LEU A 341 -13.16 2.38 0.90
C LEU A 341 -14.53 3.08 0.80
N GLY A 342 -15.23 3.23 1.93
CA GLY A 342 -16.56 3.85 2.02
C GLY A 342 -17.72 2.90 1.65
N SER A 343 -18.95 3.41 1.74
CA SER A 343 -20.18 2.66 1.41
C SER A 343 -20.29 2.29 -0.07
N GLN A 344 -19.60 3.05 -0.93
CA GLN A 344 -19.49 2.86 -2.37
C GLN A 344 -18.09 2.34 -2.76
N ALA A 345 -17.59 1.33 -2.03
CA ALA A 345 -16.32 0.68 -2.36
C ALA A 345 -16.28 0.26 -3.85
N GLY A 346 -15.21 0.65 -4.55
CA GLY A 346 -14.97 0.34 -5.96
C GLY A 346 -14.00 -0.83 -6.18
N ASN A 347 -13.70 -1.12 -7.44
CA ASN A 347 -12.84 -2.25 -7.87
C ASN A 347 -11.41 -2.20 -7.28
N ASP A 348 -10.94 -1.03 -6.87
CA ASP A 348 -9.63 -0.88 -6.23
C ASP A 348 -9.54 -1.59 -4.87
N THR A 349 -10.67 -1.89 -4.22
CA THR A 349 -10.75 -2.69 -2.99
C THR A 349 -9.99 -4.02 -3.14
N VAL A 350 -10.26 -4.73 -4.24
CA VAL A 350 -9.69 -6.05 -4.53
C VAL A 350 -8.18 -5.97 -4.73
N LYS A 351 -7.70 -4.88 -5.35
CA LYS A 351 -6.28 -4.71 -5.71
C LYS A 351 -5.36 -4.60 -4.48
N TYR A 352 -5.89 -4.14 -3.35
CA TYR A 352 -5.13 -4.10 -2.09
C TYR A 352 -4.95 -5.48 -1.45
N ILE A 353 -5.92 -6.39 -1.63
CA ILE A 353 -5.95 -7.70 -0.96
C ILE A 353 -4.69 -8.49 -1.29
N GLU A 354 -4.35 -8.64 -2.57
CA GLU A 354 -3.18 -9.41 -3.01
C GLU A 354 -1.88 -8.81 -2.48
N THR A 355 -1.77 -7.48 -2.43
CA THR A 355 -0.60 -6.79 -1.88
C THR A 355 -0.47 -7.05 -0.37
N LEU A 356 -1.58 -7.07 0.38
CA LEU A 356 -1.56 -7.38 1.81
C LEU A 356 -1.23 -8.85 2.09
N LEU A 357 -1.80 -9.79 1.31
CA LEU A 357 -1.52 -11.22 1.43
C LEU A 357 -0.03 -11.52 1.23
N THR A 358 0.54 -11.00 0.14
CA THR A 358 1.97 -11.16 -0.20
C THR A 358 2.89 -10.47 0.80
N ASN A 359 2.41 -9.44 1.51
CA ASN A 359 3.12 -8.80 2.61
C ASN A 359 2.82 -9.47 3.96
N GLY A 360 2.34 -10.71 3.99
CA GLY A 360 2.30 -11.55 5.17
C GLY A 360 1.27 -11.16 6.23
N TYR A 361 0.23 -10.38 5.87
CA TYR A 361 -0.88 -10.15 6.80
C TYR A 361 -1.64 -11.45 7.04
N GLU A 362 -1.91 -11.76 8.31
CA GLU A 362 -2.60 -12.96 8.75
C GLU A 362 -4.13 -12.82 8.62
N LYS A 363 -4.68 -11.60 8.77
CA LYS A 363 -6.10 -11.30 8.52
C LYS A 363 -6.30 -10.00 7.77
N ILE A 364 -7.17 -10.03 6.76
CA ILE A 364 -7.53 -8.89 5.93
C ILE A 364 -9.04 -8.74 5.97
N PHE A 365 -9.52 -7.78 6.76
CA PHE A 365 -10.94 -7.46 6.85
C PHE A 365 -11.34 -6.55 5.69
N VAL A 366 -12.31 -6.99 4.88
CA VAL A 366 -12.77 -6.29 3.68
C VAL A 366 -14.21 -5.84 3.88
N LEU A 367 -14.42 -4.57 4.23
CA LEU A 367 -15.77 -4.03 4.40
C LEU A 367 -16.48 -3.96 3.04
N GLY A 368 -17.62 -4.63 2.95
CA GLY A 368 -18.35 -4.79 1.69
C GLY A 368 -17.75 -5.83 0.73
N GLY A 369 -16.88 -6.72 1.22
CA GLY A 369 -16.25 -7.76 0.42
C GLY A 369 -17.23 -8.67 -0.33
N HIS A 370 -18.47 -8.80 0.14
CA HIS A 370 -19.54 -9.55 -0.53
C HIS A 370 -19.86 -9.03 -1.94
N LYS A 371 -19.64 -7.74 -2.21
CA LYS A 371 -19.80 -7.14 -3.54
C LYS A 371 -18.72 -7.60 -4.53
N PHE A 372 -17.62 -8.15 -4.02
CA PHE A 372 -16.44 -8.59 -4.79
C PHE A 372 -16.19 -10.09 -4.60
N LYS A 373 -17.24 -10.87 -4.33
CA LYS A 373 -17.11 -12.30 -4.00
C LYS A 373 -16.34 -13.05 -5.09
N LYS A 374 -16.68 -12.81 -6.35
CA LYS A 374 -16.04 -13.46 -7.50
C LYS A 374 -14.53 -13.18 -7.53
N GLU A 375 -14.15 -11.92 -7.40
CA GLU A 375 -12.75 -11.50 -7.45
C GLU A 375 -11.96 -11.99 -6.23
N ILE A 376 -12.59 -12.03 -5.05
CA ILE A 376 -12.00 -12.61 -3.83
C ILE A 376 -11.80 -14.12 -4.00
N ASP A 377 -12.77 -14.85 -4.55
CA ASP A 377 -12.69 -16.28 -4.83
C ASP A 377 -11.56 -16.57 -5.84
N GLU A 378 -11.39 -15.73 -6.87
CA GLU A 378 -10.29 -15.81 -7.83
C GLU A 378 -8.91 -15.58 -7.17
N ILE A 379 -8.80 -14.63 -6.23
CA ILE A 379 -7.57 -14.46 -5.42
C ILE A 379 -7.34 -15.71 -4.56
N GLY A 380 -8.39 -16.23 -3.90
CA GLY A 380 -8.32 -17.44 -3.10
C GLY A 380 -7.84 -18.65 -3.90
N ALA A 381 -8.29 -18.81 -5.14
CA ALA A 381 -7.84 -19.86 -6.04
C ALA A 381 -6.36 -19.73 -6.44
N ARG A 382 -5.84 -18.50 -6.59
CA ARG A 382 -4.41 -18.24 -6.86
C ARG A 382 -3.52 -18.47 -5.64
N TYR A 383 -4.05 -18.23 -4.44
CA TYR A 383 -3.34 -18.39 -3.16
C TYR A 383 -4.11 -19.30 -2.18
N PRO A 384 -4.30 -20.60 -2.49
CA PRO A 384 -5.21 -21.47 -1.72
C PRO A 384 -4.80 -21.62 -0.25
N HIS A 385 -3.50 -21.61 0.03
CA HIS A 385 -2.92 -21.66 1.38
C HIS A 385 -3.07 -20.37 2.19
N LEU A 386 -3.51 -19.27 1.58
CA LEU A 386 -3.74 -17.97 2.22
C LEU A 386 -5.21 -17.53 2.13
N SER A 387 -6.08 -18.33 1.50
CA SER A 387 -7.48 -17.98 1.24
C SER A 387 -8.27 -17.64 2.51
N ASN A 388 -8.01 -18.36 3.60
CA ASN A 388 -8.63 -18.16 4.91
C ASN A 388 -8.24 -16.84 5.61
N ARG A 389 -7.30 -16.08 5.05
CA ARG A 389 -6.88 -14.78 5.59
C ARG A 389 -7.76 -13.62 5.12
N ILE A 390 -8.55 -13.81 4.05
CA ILE A 390 -9.46 -12.79 3.53
C ILE A 390 -10.80 -12.92 4.25
N ILE A 391 -11.20 -11.89 4.99
CA ILE A 391 -12.43 -11.88 5.80
C ILE A 391 -13.38 -10.83 5.21
N PRO A 392 -14.28 -11.22 4.30
CA PRO A 392 -15.33 -10.32 3.82
C PRO A 392 -16.34 -10.06 4.94
N VAL A 393 -16.62 -8.80 5.23
CA VAL A 393 -17.62 -8.40 6.23
C VAL A 393 -18.68 -7.48 5.62
N SER A 394 -19.83 -7.33 6.27
CA SER A 394 -20.91 -6.47 5.79
C SER A 394 -20.50 -5.00 5.71
N THR A 395 -21.15 -4.25 4.82
CA THR A 395 -21.09 -2.78 4.80
C THR A 395 -21.88 -2.13 5.94
N ASN A 396 -22.78 -2.87 6.60
CA ASN A 396 -23.70 -2.38 7.63
C ASN A 396 -23.11 -2.45 9.05
N GLN A 397 -21.79 -2.31 9.19
CA GLN A 397 -21.15 -2.25 10.50
C GLN A 397 -21.59 -0.98 11.24
N ASP A 398 -22.01 -1.14 12.48
CA ASP A 398 -22.15 -0.02 13.40
C ASP A 398 -20.78 0.44 13.94
N ASP A 399 -20.80 1.57 14.64
CA ASP A 399 -19.63 2.15 15.27
C ASP A 399 -19.10 1.33 16.46
N ILE A 400 -19.93 0.48 17.07
CA ILE A 400 -19.55 -0.36 18.21
C ILE A 400 -18.65 -1.51 17.73
N SER A 401 -19.03 -2.17 16.65
CA SER A 401 -18.28 -3.27 16.03
C SER A 401 -17.04 -2.77 15.27
N LEU A 402 -17.14 -1.61 14.61
CA LEU A 402 -16.07 -1.11 13.75
C LEU A 402 -14.90 -0.48 14.54
N THR A 403 -15.17 0.16 15.69
CA THR A 403 -14.12 0.84 16.48
C THR A 403 -13.03 -0.12 16.98
N PRO A 404 -13.36 -1.28 17.60
CA PRO A 404 -12.36 -2.27 18.00
C PRO A 404 -11.51 -2.78 16.83
N LEU A 405 -12.14 -3.02 15.66
CA LEU A 405 -11.43 -3.44 14.46
C LEU A 405 -10.43 -2.38 13.99
N LEU A 406 -10.86 -1.13 13.85
CA LEU A 406 -10.01 -0.06 13.34
C LEU A 406 -8.87 0.27 14.31
N THR A 407 -9.13 0.31 15.61
CA THR A 407 -8.10 0.64 16.62
C THR A 407 -7.09 -0.49 16.83
N ARG A 408 -7.51 -1.76 16.67
CA ARG A 408 -6.60 -2.92 16.71
C ARG A 408 -5.78 -3.10 15.43
N SER A 409 -6.27 -2.62 14.28
CA SER A 409 -5.64 -2.90 12.99
C SER A 409 -4.23 -2.34 12.87
N ASN A 410 -3.28 -3.15 12.40
CA ASN A 410 -1.91 -2.68 12.15
C ASN A 410 -1.87 -1.70 10.96
N LEU A 411 -2.74 -1.94 9.98
CA LEU A 411 -2.88 -1.09 8.81
C LEU A 411 -4.35 -0.89 8.46
N VAL A 412 -4.75 0.35 8.23
CA VAL A 412 -6.10 0.71 7.76
C VAL A 412 -5.96 1.39 6.40
N ILE A 413 -6.73 0.94 5.41
CA ILE A 413 -6.85 1.58 4.10
C ILE A 413 -8.25 2.17 4.00
N GLN A 414 -8.37 3.50 3.87
CA GLN A 414 -9.66 4.16 3.79
C GLN A 414 -9.75 5.21 2.68
N ARG A 415 -10.97 5.67 2.33
CA ARG A 415 -11.17 6.85 1.47
C ARG A 415 -11.07 8.16 2.27
N GLY A 416 -10.84 9.27 1.55
CA GLY A 416 -10.69 10.62 2.10
C GLY A 416 -11.97 11.42 2.33
N GLY A 417 -13.12 10.76 2.50
CA GLY A 417 -14.39 11.45 2.73
C GLY A 417 -14.39 12.24 4.05
N GLY A 418 -15.07 13.40 4.10
CA GLY A 418 -15.01 14.31 5.24
C GLY A 418 -15.35 13.68 6.60
N VAL A 419 -16.48 12.96 6.69
CA VAL A 419 -16.87 12.25 7.92
C VAL A 419 -15.87 11.15 8.28
N SER A 420 -15.39 10.36 7.32
CA SER A 420 -14.39 9.31 7.57
C SER A 420 -13.07 9.89 8.07
N VAL A 421 -12.66 11.05 7.54
CA VAL A 421 -11.49 11.79 8.03
C VAL A 421 -11.71 12.29 9.46
N MET A 422 -12.88 12.85 9.77
CA MET A 422 -13.21 13.29 11.13
C MET A 422 -13.28 12.12 12.13
N GLU A 423 -13.83 10.98 11.73
CA GLU A 423 -13.83 9.74 12.52
C GLU A 423 -12.40 9.26 12.78
N ALA A 424 -11.55 9.23 11.75
CA ALA A 424 -10.12 8.91 11.90
C ALA A 424 -9.38 9.92 12.79
N MET A 425 -9.69 11.22 12.73
CA MET A 425 -9.08 12.21 13.64
C MET A 425 -9.50 12.03 15.10
N ALA A 426 -10.70 11.51 15.35
CA ALA A 426 -11.25 11.31 16.69
C ALA A 426 -10.81 9.98 17.33
N LEU A 427 -10.60 8.96 16.51
CA LEU A 427 -10.21 7.62 16.89
C LEU A 427 -8.89 7.59 17.69
N PRO A 428 -8.79 6.75 18.73
CA PRO A 428 -7.50 6.43 19.33
C PRO A 428 -6.65 5.60 18.36
N HIS A 429 -5.34 5.86 18.34
CA HIS A 429 -4.40 5.20 17.45
C HIS A 429 -3.21 4.66 18.23
N ASN A 430 -2.75 3.46 17.83
CA ASN A 430 -1.46 2.95 18.29
C ASN A 430 -0.33 3.63 17.49
N PRO A 431 0.79 4.05 18.12
CA PRO A 431 1.95 4.63 17.41
C PRO A 431 2.60 3.74 16.35
N GLU A 432 2.33 2.43 16.36
CA GLU A 432 2.78 1.47 15.34
C GLU A 432 1.77 1.31 14.19
N GLN A 433 0.55 1.84 14.33
CA GLN A 433 -0.47 1.77 13.30
C GLN A 433 -0.12 2.66 12.10
N THR A 434 -0.46 2.20 10.90
CA THR A 434 -0.42 2.99 9.68
C THR A 434 -1.80 3.17 9.06
N LEU A 435 -2.13 4.40 8.69
CA LEU A 435 -3.32 4.75 7.94
C LEU A 435 -2.94 5.13 6.50
N LEU A 436 -3.50 4.43 5.52
CA LEU A 436 -3.33 4.74 4.11
C LEU A 436 -4.64 5.26 3.53
N VAL A 437 -4.59 6.42 2.87
CA VAL A 437 -5.77 7.07 2.30
C VAL A 437 -5.78 6.87 0.79
N HIS A 438 -6.70 6.04 0.32
CA HIS A 438 -6.83 5.62 -1.07
C HIS A 438 -7.20 6.79 -1.99
N HIS A 439 -6.45 6.89 -3.09
CA HIS A 439 -6.72 7.65 -4.29
C HIS A 439 -6.63 6.70 -5.49
N ALA A 440 -7.35 7.00 -6.56
CA ALA A 440 -7.28 6.23 -7.80
C ALA A 440 -5.88 6.34 -8.45
N ASP A 441 -5.47 5.29 -9.17
CA ASP A 441 -4.20 5.29 -9.90
C ASP A 441 -4.25 6.32 -11.06
N ASN A 442 -3.56 7.46 -10.90
CA ASN A 442 -3.46 8.50 -11.94
C ASN A 442 -2.17 8.39 -12.79
N GLY A 443 -1.52 7.23 -12.78
CA GLY A 443 -0.23 6.98 -13.44
C GLY A 443 0.99 7.57 -12.72
N SER A 444 0.80 8.45 -11.73
CA SER A 444 1.87 8.95 -10.87
C SER A 444 2.34 7.90 -9.86
N LEU A 445 3.65 7.85 -9.64
CA LEU A 445 4.26 7.15 -8.49
C LEU A 445 4.70 8.15 -7.39
N ASP A 446 4.34 9.43 -7.55
CA ASP A 446 4.63 10.48 -6.59
C ASP A 446 3.41 10.69 -5.70
N GLU A 447 3.57 10.40 -4.40
CA GLU A 447 2.56 10.55 -3.35
C GLU A 447 2.00 11.98 -3.30
N SER A 448 2.85 12.99 -3.51
CA SER A 448 2.45 14.40 -3.47
C SER A 448 1.54 14.80 -4.64
N ARG A 449 1.49 13.97 -5.68
CA ARG A 449 0.67 14.18 -6.88
C ARG A 449 -0.56 13.27 -6.91
N LEU A 450 -0.78 12.46 -5.88
CA LEU A 450 -2.04 11.73 -5.75
C LEU A 450 -3.16 12.72 -5.42
N THR A 451 -4.22 12.62 -6.20
CA THR A 451 -5.41 13.47 -6.11
C THR A 451 -6.62 12.61 -6.43
N SER A 452 -7.73 12.79 -5.69
CA SER A 452 -9.02 12.19 -6.06
C SER A 452 -9.62 12.95 -7.24
N GLY A 453 -8.96 14.03 -7.67
CA GLY A 453 -9.42 15.04 -8.59
C GLY A 453 -10.47 15.96 -7.97
N ILE A 454 -11.05 15.64 -6.81
CA ILE A 454 -11.99 16.49 -6.09
C ILE A 454 -11.25 17.28 -5.02
N ARG A 455 -11.20 18.61 -5.17
CA ARG A 455 -10.32 19.48 -4.38
C ARG A 455 -10.57 19.40 -2.87
N TRP A 456 -11.82 19.33 -2.42
CA TRP A 456 -12.11 19.28 -0.98
C TRP A 456 -11.76 17.92 -0.36
N GLU A 457 -11.94 16.81 -1.09
CA GLU A 457 -11.52 15.50 -0.61
C GLU A 457 -10.00 15.49 -0.42
N ASP A 458 -9.25 15.98 -1.42
CA ASP A 458 -7.79 16.10 -1.29
C ASP A 458 -7.38 16.95 -0.09
N CYS A 459 -8.05 18.08 0.13
CA CYS A 459 -7.82 18.96 1.27
C CYS A 459 -8.20 18.31 2.61
N ASN A 460 -9.27 17.51 2.66
CA ASN A 460 -9.64 16.72 3.84
C ASN A 460 -8.49 15.76 4.19
N VAL A 461 -7.97 15.06 3.19
CA VAL A 461 -6.86 14.13 3.35
C VAL A 461 -5.60 14.85 3.84
N ASP A 462 -5.23 15.97 3.23
CA ASP A 462 -4.04 16.73 3.65
C ASP A 462 -4.14 17.19 5.12
N ARG A 463 -5.34 17.58 5.56
CA ARG A 463 -5.62 17.91 6.97
C ARG A 463 -5.54 16.69 7.88
N LEU A 464 -6.04 15.53 7.46
CA LEU A 464 -5.90 14.26 8.18
C LEU A 464 -4.43 13.90 8.39
N LEU A 465 -3.64 13.94 7.31
CA LEU A 465 -2.21 13.64 7.34
C LEU A 465 -1.49 14.54 8.34
N LYS A 466 -1.76 15.85 8.29
CA LYS A 466 -1.20 16.81 9.24
C LYS A 466 -1.61 16.47 10.69
N ALA A 467 -2.90 16.25 10.95
CA ALA A 467 -3.40 15.97 12.30
C ALA A 467 -2.83 14.68 12.90
N LEU A 468 -2.75 13.60 12.12
CA LEU A 468 -2.20 12.33 12.58
C LEU A 468 -0.68 12.37 12.71
N SER A 469 0.02 13.10 11.83
CA SER A 469 1.48 13.29 11.95
C SER A 469 1.86 14.03 13.25
N GLN A 470 1.04 14.98 13.70
CA GLN A 470 1.23 15.68 14.98
C GLN A 470 1.05 14.74 16.18
N GLN A 471 0.31 13.65 16.01
CA GLN A 471 0.14 12.58 17.01
C GLN A 471 1.20 11.48 16.87
N GLY A 472 2.16 11.62 15.94
CA GLY A 472 3.18 10.59 15.67
C GLY A 472 2.65 9.37 14.92
N ILE A 473 1.43 9.43 14.39
CA ILE A 473 0.79 8.35 13.64
C ILE A 473 1.17 8.45 12.16
N GLN A 474 1.54 7.32 11.56
CA GLN A 474 1.89 7.29 10.14
C GLN A 474 0.61 7.34 9.30
N CYS A 475 0.40 8.45 8.59
CA CYS A 475 -0.69 8.61 7.64
C CYS A 475 -0.16 9.05 6.27
N LYS A 476 -0.62 8.42 5.18
CA LYS A 476 -0.12 8.67 3.81
C LYS A 476 -1.22 8.56 2.76
N LYS A 477 -1.08 9.31 1.66
CA LYS A 477 -1.88 9.05 0.44
C LYS A 477 -1.37 7.77 -0.21
N THR A 478 -2.28 6.93 -0.69
CA THR A 478 -1.94 5.68 -1.36
C THR A 478 -2.78 5.45 -2.61
N SER A 479 -2.34 4.52 -3.43
CA SER A 479 -3.07 3.92 -4.53
C SER A 479 -2.70 2.44 -4.59
N PRO A 480 -3.43 1.57 -5.31
CA PRO A 480 -3.05 0.17 -5.43
C PRO A 480 -1.60 -0.03 -5.91
N LYS A 481 -1.12 0.82 -6.83
CA LYS A 481 0.26 0.79 -7.30
C LYS A 481 1.28 1.21 -6.23
N LEU A 482 1.01 2.27 -5.47
CA LEU A 482 1.92 2.75 -4.43
C LEU A 482 1.94 1.86 -3.19
N ALA A 483 0.80 1.24 -2.86
CA ALA A 483 0.64 0.37 -1.72
C ALA A 483 1.66 -0.78 -1.73
N LYS A 484 2.05 -1.28 -2.90
CA LYS A 484 3.11 -2.30 -3.06
C LYS A 484 4.42 -1.93 -2.38
N SER A 485 4.76 -0.64 -2.34
CA SER A 485 5.96 -0.15 -1.65
C SER A 485 5.66 0.41 -0.25
N GLN A 486 4.48 1.00 -0.04
CA GLN A 486 4.12 1.66 1.21
C GLN A 486 3.76 0.67 2.31
N ILE A 487 3.08 -0.44 2.01
CA ILE A 487 2.72 -1.49 2.96
C ILE A 487 3.98 -2.12 3.59
N PRO A 488 4.98 -2.61 2.84
CA PRO A 488 6.19 -3.16 3.45
C PRO A 488 6.97 -2.10 4.26
N ARG A 489 7.02 -0.85 3.79
CA ARG A 489 7.60 0.27 4.55
C ARG A 489 6.89 0.51 5.88
N ALA A 490 5.56 0.46 5.88
CA ALA A 490 4.75 0.63 7.08
C ALA A 490 5.05 -0.46 8.12
N ARG A 491 5.12 -1.73 7.69
CA ARG A 491 5.51 -2.85 8.57
C ARG A 491 6.89 -2.66 9.19
N LEU A 492 7.87 -2.25 8.37
CA LEU A 492 9.22 -1.99 8.85
C LEU A 492 9.29 -0.79 9.79
N HIS A 493 8.56 0.28 9.48
CA HIS A 493 8.44 1.43 10.37
C HIS A 493 7.86 1.03 11.74
N ALA A 494 6.77 0.26 11.76
CA ALA A 494 6.15 -0.27 12.98
C ALA A 494 7.13 -1.11 13.81
N ALA A 495 7.84 -2.05 13.18
CA ALA A 495 8.85 -2.85 13.86
C ALA A 495 9.99 -2.00 14.46
N LEU A 496 10.45 -0.97 13.75
CA LEU A 496 11.47 -0.05 14.27
C LEU A 496 10.94 0.82 15.41
N ASN A 497 9.68 1.25 15.37
CA ASN A 497 9.04 1.95 16.48
C ASN A 497 8.99 1.06 17.72
N ARG A 498 8.57 -0.20 17.58
CA ARG A 498 8.56 -1.18 18.67
C ARG A 498 9.94 -1.37 19.29
N ILE A 499 10.96 -1.54 18.45
CA ILE A 499 12.34 -1.70 18.89
C ILE A 499 12.84 -0.46 19.65
N GLU A 500 12.59 0.73 19.11
CA GLU A 500 12.95 1.98 19.78
C GLU A 500 12.26 2.12 21.14
N ASN A 501 10.96 1.83 21.21
CA ASN A 501 10.18 1.90 22.45
C ASN A 501 10.67 0.90 23.49
N ASN A 502 11.01 -0.32 23.08
CA ASN A 502 11.62 -1.32 23.94
C ASN A 502 12.97 -0.84 24.50
N PHE A 503 13.82 -0.22 23.68
CA PHE A 503 15.08 0.36 24.18
C PHE A 503 14.85 1.54 25.11
N LYS A 504 13.88 2.41 24.83
CA LYS A 504 13.52 3.53 25.71
C LYS A 504 12.97 3.05 27.05
N ALA A 505 12.19 1.96 27.07
CA ALA A 505 11.72 1.35 28.31
C ALA A 505 12.91 0.81 29.12
N GLN A 506 13.76 -0.02 28.50
CA GLN A 506 14.97 -0.56 29.15
C GLN A 506 15.92 0.54 29.66
N TRP A 507 16.02 1.66 28.94
CA TRP A 507 16.83 2.81 29.33
C TRP A 507 16.24 3.57 30.52
N ARG A 508 14.91 3.76 30.53
CA ARG A 508 14.18 4.33 31.69
C ARG A 508 14.33 3.45 32.93
N ASP A 509 14.23 2.13 32.79
CA ASP A 509 14.39 1.19 33.91
C ASP A 509 15.83 1.14 34.44
N ALA A 510 16.81 1.45 33.58
CA ALA A 510 18.22 1.49 33.96
C ALA A 510 18.64 2.81 34.65
N GLN A 511 17.85 3.89 34.54
CA GLN A 511 18.17 5.21 35.11
C GLN A 511 18.18 5.25 36.66
N PRO A 512 17.20 4.67 37.38
CA PRO A 512 17.17 4.71 38.86
C PRO A 512 18.26 3.86 39.53
N VAL A 513 18.85 2.90 38.83
CA VAL A 513 19.78 1.89 39.38
C VAL A 513 21.25 2.38 39.39
N LEU A 514 21.52 3.58 38.86
CA LEU A 514 22.86 4.17 38.76
C LEU A 514 23.51 4.52 40.13
N SER A 515 22.82 4.30 41.26
CA SER A 515 23.28 4.61 42.62
C SER A 515 24.04 3.47 43.33
N THR A 516 24.16 2.27 42.75
CA THR A 516 24.82 1.12 43.41
C THR A 516 25.91 0.45 42.57
N HIS A 517 26.64 -0.50 43.19
CA HIS A 517 27.97 -1.08 42.90
C HIS A 517 28.31 -1.58 41.47
N ASN A 518 27.52 -1.29 40.44
CA ASN A 518 27.74 -1.73 39.06
C ASN A 518 27.68 -0.60 38.00
N ARG A 519 28.13 0.61 38.39
CA ARG A 519 28.07 1.83 37.57
C ARG A 519 28.66 1.70 36.17
N LYS A 520 29.78 0.97 35.99
CA LYS A 520 30.43 0.81 34.68
C LYS A 520 29.58 -0.01 33.69
N GLN A 521 29.05 -1.15 34.11
CA GLN A 521 28.19 -1.99 33.27
C GLN A 521 26.86 -1.28 32.92
N LEU A 522 26.31 -0.51 33.87
CA LEU A 522 25.13 0.32 33.63
C LEU A 522 25.41 1.47 32.64
N LEU A 523 26.57 2.12 32.72
CA LEU A 523 26.98 3.15 31.76
C LEU A 523 27.16 2.57 30.35
N GLU A 524 27.82 1.42 30.20
CA GLU A 524 27.99 0.73 28.91
C GLU A 524 26.63 0.30 28.34
N LYS A 525 25.73 -0.22 29.17
CA LYS A 525 24.36 -0.57 28.77
C LYS A 525 23.56 0.66 28.34
N ASN A 526 23.65 1.76 29.07
CA ASN A 526 22.95 3.01 28.73
C ASN A 526 23.49 3.61 27.43
N GLU A 527 24.81 3.64 27.23
CA GLU A 527 25.43 4.12 25.99
C GLU A 527 25.03 3.25 24.79
N TYR A 528 24.98 1.93 24.96
CA TYR A 528 24.47 1.01 23.94
C TYR A 528 23.01 1.30 23.60
N LEU A 529 22.13 1.46 24.59
CA LEU A 529 20.71 1.73 24.38
C LEU A 529 20.49 3.07 23.67
N GLU A 530 21.24 4.11 24.04
CA GLU A 530 21.18 5.41 23.37
C GLU A 530 21.65 5.33 21.92
N LYS A 531 22.76 4.63 21.64
CA LYS A 531 23.25 4.36 20.29
C LYS A 531 22.22 3.58 19.46
N ALA A 532 21.56 2.60 20.06
CA ALA A 532 20.52 1.81 19.41
C ALA A 532 19.28 2.64 19.07
N ILE A 533 18.80 3.50 19.98
CA ILE A 533 17.69 4.43 19.74
C ILE A 533 18.02 5.38 18.58
N LYS A 534 19.20 6.02 18.63
CA LYS A 534 19.68 6.94 17.57
C LYS A 534 19.80 6.22 16.22
N PHE A 535 20.30 4.98 16.23
CA PHE A 535 20.44 4.19 15.01
C PHE A 535 19.09 3.80 14.41
N SER A 536 18.14 3.31 15.21
CA SER A 536 16.78 2.97 14.76
C SER A 536 16.06 4.17 14.16
N ALA A 537 16.15 5.34 14.81
CA ALA A 537 15.57 6.58 14.31
C ALA A 537 16.23 7.03 12.98
N SER A 538 17.57 6.95 12.88
CA SER A 538 18.29 7.28 11.64
C SER A 538 17.96 6.33 10.48
N PHE A 539 17.81 5.02 10.76
CA PHE A 539 17.44 4.05 9.74
C PHE A 539 15.99 4.25 9.28
N ARG A 540 15.07 4.55 10.20
CA ARG A 540 13.68 4.92 9.88
C ARG A 540 13.61 6.07 8.88
N GLN A 541 14.39 7.13 9.09
CA GLN A 541 14.49 8.25 8.13
C GLN A 541 15.04 7.80 6.76
N SER A 542 15.89 6.79 6.74
CA SER A 542 16.52 6.25 5.52
C SER A 542 15.59 5.33 4.71
N LEU A 543 14.48 4.82 5.31
CA LEU A 543 13.56 3.89 4.66
C LEU A 543 12.96 4.43 3.36
N THR A 544 12.79 5.76 3.27
CA THR A 544 12.24 6.44 2.09
C THR A 544 13.10 6.20 0.84
N TYR A 545 14.40 5.92 1.01
CA TYR A 545 15.36 5.72 -0.08
C TYR A 545 15.59 4.24 -0.43
N LEU A 546 15.00 3.31 0.32
CA LEU A 546 15.12 1.89 0.01
C LEU A 546 14.26 1.53 -1.21
N ASN A 547 14.85 0.76 -2.13
CA ASN A 547 14.13 0.16 -3.25
C ASN A 547 13.17 -0.93 -2.73
N GLN A 548 12.07 -1.16 -3.45
CA GLN A 548 11.00 -2.11 -3.12
C GLN A 548 11.53 -3.51 -2.78
N PHE A 549 12.42 -4.08 -3.60
CA PHE A 549 12.98 -5.42 -3.35
C PHE A 549 13.64 -5.55 -1.97
N ILE A 550 14.38 -4.52 -1.55
CA ILE A 550 15.05 -4.52 -0.25
C ILE A 550 14.04 -4.46 0.88
N LEU A 551 12.95 -3.72 0.68
CA LEU A 551 11.87 -3.61 1.66
C LEU A 551 11.14 -4.93 1.83
N GLU A 552 10.86 -5.64 0.74
CA GLU A 552 10.26 -6.97 0.75
C GLU A 552 11.14 -7.96 1.54
N ASP A 553 12.45 -7.99 1.26
CA ASP A 553 13.40 -8.84 2.00
C ASP A 553 13.45 -8.50 3.51
N PHE A 554 13.47 -7.21 3.86
CA PHE A 554 13.43 -6.78 5.26
C PHE A 554 12.12 -7.17 5.95
N VAL A 555 10.99 -7.13 5.24
CA VAL A 555 9.69 -7.50 5.79
C VAL A 555 9.58 -9.02 5.99
N ALA A 556 10.12 -9.81 5.08
CA ALA A 556 10.26 -11.25 5.28
C ALA A 556 11.12 -11.54 6.53
N LEU A 557 12.25 -10.84 6.69
CA LEU A 557 13.10 -10.94 7.88
C LEU A 557 12.39 -10.51 9.17
N LEU A 558 11.58 -9.46 9.15
CA LEU A 558 10.79 -9.03 10.31
C LEU A 558 9.72 -10.03 10.73
N SER A 559 9.20 -10.78 9.76
CA SER A 559 8.22 -11.83 10.00
C SER A 559 8.89 -13.10 10.54
N HIS A 560 10.23 -13.16 10.58
CA HIS A 560 10.98 -14.30 11.09
C HIS A 560 10.88 -14.40 12.62
N PRO A 561 10.53 -15.58 13.19
CA PRO A 561 10.37 -15.77 14.64
C PRO A 561 11.57 -15.31 15.46
N LEU A 562 12.79 -15.55 14.97
CA LEU A 562 14.02 -15.11 15.65
C LEU A 562 14.18 -13.59 15.75
N ILE A 563 13.68 -12.82 14.78
CA ILE A 563 13.73 -11.35 14.87
C ILE A 563 12.67 -10.84 15.85
N ARG A 564 11.53 -11.53 15.96
CA ARG A 564 10.54 -11.28 17.03
C ARG A 564 11.13 -11.59 18.42
N GLU A 565 11.80 -12.73 18.57
CA GLU A 565 12.40 -13.17 19.85
C GLU A 565 13.64 -12.34 20.25
N GLU A 566 14.48 -11.93 19.30
CA GLU A 566 15.71 -11.19 19.55
C GLU A 566 15.84 -9.92 18.66
N PRO A 567 15.10 -8.84 18.95
CA PRO A 567 15.06 -7.65 18.09
C PRO A 567 16.42 -6.94 17.93
N LYS A 568 17.37 -7.17 18.84
CA LYS A 568 18.76 -6.67 18.74
C LYS A 568 19.48 -7.20 17.50
N ARG A 569 19.10 -8.36 16.98
CA ARG A 569 19.67 -8.90 15.73
C ARG A 569 19.29 -8.07 14.51
N LEU A 570 18.11 -7.44 14.52
CA LEU A 570 17.71 -6.52 13.46
C LEU A 570 18.67 -5.34 13.35
N LEU A 571 19.15 -4.80 14.48
CA LEU A 571 20.14 -3.72 14.48
C LEU A 571 21.45 -4.12 13.79
N GLN A 572 21.90 -5.36 13.99
CA GLN A 572 23.11 -5.87 13.34
C GLN A 572 22.90 -5.95 11.83
N ILE A 573 21.77 -6.50 11.38
CA ILE A 573 21.37 -6.58 9.96
C ILE A 573 21.33 -5.17 9.33
N MET A 574 20.62 -4.25 9.97
CA MET A 574 20.50 -2.87 9.54
C MET A 574 21.86 -2.15 9.52
N SER A 575 22.74 -2.42 10.49
CA SER A 575 24.08 -1.81 10.55
C SER A 575 24.98 -2.32 9.43
N GLY A 576 24.84 -3.60 9.07
CA GLY A 576 25.49 -4.19 7.90
C GLY A 576 25.00 -3.51 6.62
N TYR A 577 23.67 -3.35 6.48
CA TYR A 577 23.09 -2.65 5.34
C TYR A 577 23.62 -1.22 5.20
N LYS A 578 23.59 -0.42 6.27
CA LYS A 578 24.03 0.98 6.25
C LYS A 578 25.50 1.10 5.85
N ARG A 579 26.36 0.17 6.31
CA ARG A 579 27.78 0.09 5.92
C ARG A 579 27.98 -0.22 4.44
N CYS A 580 27.02 -0.87 3.80
CA CYS A 580 27.11 -1.24 2.39
C CYS A 580 26.41 -0.25 1.44
N THR A 581 25.85 0.85 1.95
CA THR A 581 25.15 1.86 1.15
C THR A 581 26.08 2.94 0.57
N THR A 582 26.90 2.54 -0.40
CA THR A 582 27.41 3.42 -1.46
C THR A 582 26.86 2.92 -2.80
N LYS A 583 25.68 3.39 -3.22
CA LYS A 583 25.06 3.26 -4.57
C LYS A 583 24.94 1.87 -5.25
N GLN A 584 25.36 0.77 -4.64
CA GLN A 584 25.19 -0.61 -5.14
C GLN A 584 24.38 -1.39 -4.10
N SER A 585 23.13 -1.76 -4.42
CA SER A 585 22.19 -2.21 -3.36
C SER A 585 21.88 -3.71 -3.35
N ARG A 586 22.02 -4.43 -4.47
CA ARG A 586 21.69 -5.88 -4.54
C ARG A 586 22.86 -6.79 -4.18
N ALA A 587 24.00 -6.65 -4.87
CA ALA A 587 25.23 -7.42 -4.57
C ALA A 587 25.74 -7.18 -3.14
N ASN A 588 25.58 -5.96 -2.65
CA ASN A 588 25.94 -5.58 -1.29
C ASN A 588 25.00 -6.15 -0.24
N TRP A 589 23.72 -6.34 -0.55
CA TRP A 589 22.79 -7.01 0.34
C TRP A 589 23.06 -8.50 0.41
N GLU A 590 23.39 -9.14 -0.72
CA GLU A 590 23.91 -10.50 -0.75
C GLU A 590 25.20 -10.62 0.07
N ILE A 591 26.11 -9.65 0.03
CA ILE A 591 27.33 -9.64 0.87
C ILE A 591 26.99 -9.49 2.35
N VAL A 592 26.02 -8.65 2.73
CA VAL A 592 25.58 -8.47 4.13
C VAL A 592 24.92 -9.74 4.66
N LEU A 593 23.98 -10.34 3.92
CA LEU A 593 23.38 -11.63 4.24
C LEU A 593 24.47 -12.71 4.33
N ASN A 594 25.35 -12.80 3.34
CA ASN A 594 26.45 -13.78 3.35
C ASN A 594 27.40 -13.58 4.52
N ASN A 595 27.76 -12.34 4.89
CA ASN A 595 28.63 -12.06 6.03
C ASN A 595 27.96 -12.38 7.38
N LEU A 596 26.66 -12.08 7.51
CA LEU A 596 25.87 -12.42 8.68
C LEU A 596 25.63 -13.93 8.82
N LEU A 597 25.58 -14.64 7.69
CA LEU A 597 25.47 -16.10 7.62
C LEU A 597 26.83 -16.81 7.73
N SER A 598 27.95 -16.12 7.45
CA SER A 598 29.30 -16.69 7.46
C SER A 598 30.11 -16.44 8.74
N GLU A 599 29.69 -15.55 9.63
CA GLU A 599 30.34 -15.38 10.94
C GLU A 599 29.86 -16.45 11.94
N ASP A 600 30.55 -17.59 12.04
CA ASP A 600 30.64 -18.58 13.15
C ASP A 600 29.41 -18.92 14.02
N ARG A 601 28.19 -18.55 13.63
CA ARG A 601 26.98 -18.60 14.48
C ARG A 601 25.74 -19.16 13.78
N LEU A 602 25.93 -19.96 12.73
CA LEU A 602 24.93 -20.93 12.29
C LEU A 602 24.91 -22.10 13.28
N THR A 603 24.30 -21.89 14.45
CA THR A 603 24.09 -22.99 15.40
C THR A 603 23.15 -24.03 14.78
N HIS A 604 23.25 -25.29 15.24
CA HIS A 604 22.36 -26.37 14.80
C HIS A 604 20.86 -26.02 15.02
N SER A 605 20.57 -25.15 15.99
CA SER A 605 19.25 -24.56 16.25
C SER A 605 18.77 -23.63 15.12
N TRP A 606 19.67 -22.87 14.49
CA TRP A 606 19.37 -21.97 13.39
C TRP A 606 18.95 -22.73 12.12
N LEU A 607 19.68 -23.79 11.78
CA LEU A 607 19.36 -24.65 10.63
C LEU A 607 18.03 -25.41 10.82
N ASN A 608 17.73 -25.84 12.06
CA ASN A 608 16.46 -26.49 12.42
C ASN A 608 15.26 -25.51 12.49
N LYS A 609 15.50 -24.22 12.79
CA LYS A 609 14.44 -23.20 12.81
C LYS A 609 14.17 -22.62 11.41
N LEU A 610 15.19 -22.52 10.56
CA LEU A 610 15.05 -22.22 9.12
C LEU A 610 14.45 -23.39 8.32
N SER A 611 14.30 -24.58 8.92
CA SER A 611 13.68 -25.78 8.32
C SER A 611 12.22 -25.97 8.66
N HIS A 612 11.54 -24.93 9.18
CA HIS A 612 10.09 -25.01 9.38
C HIS A 612 9.37 -25.01 8.01
N PRO A 613 8.40 -25.93 7.77
CA PRO A 613 7.72 -26.08 6.48
C PRO A 613 6.95 -24.84 6.00
N GLU A 614 6.62 -23.93 6.91
CA GLU A 614 5.91 -22.66 6.63
C GLU A 614 6.79 -21.61 5.92
N VAL A 615 8.11 -21.85 5.83
CA VAL A 615 9.08 -20.98 5.16
C VAL A 615 9.13 -21.33 3.66
N ALA A 616 8.04 -21.08 2.95
CA ALA A 616 7.89 -21.36 1.52
C ALA A 616 8.07 -20.10 0.64
N GLU A 617 9.07 -19.26 0.92
CA GLU A 617 9.44 -18.17 0.01
C GLU A 617 10.61 -18.58 -0.91
N PRO A 618 10.50 -18.38 -2.25
CA PRO A 618 11.50 -18.82 -3.22
C PRO A 618 12.93 -18.31 -2.96
N PHE A 619 13.07 -17.11 -2.39
CA PHE A 619 14.38 -16.53 -2.08
C PHE A 619 15.04 -17.19 -0.86
N ILE A 620 14.26 -17.46 0.20
CA ILE A 620 14.76 -18.14 1.39
C ILE A 620 15.17 -19.57 1.06
N THR A 621 14.43 -20.26 0.18
CA THR A 621 14.80 -21.60 -0.30
C THR A 621 16.20 -21.61 -0.94
N LYS A 622 16.53 -20.63 -1.78
CA LYS A 622 17.85 -20.55 -2.45
C LYS A 622 19.01 -20.32 -1.49
N GLU A 623 18.88 -19.36 -0.58
CA GLU A 623 19.96 -19.05 0.36
C GLU A 623 20.13 -20.14 1.43
N VAL A 624 19.05 -20.85 1.77
CA VAL A 624 19.14 -22.03 2.65
C VAL A 624 19.84 -23.20 1.94
N LEU A 625 19.52 -23.49 0.68
CA LEU A 625 20.24 -24.49 -0.12
C LEU A 625 21.74 -24.16 -0.19
N ARG A 626 22.07 -22.89 -0.44
CA ARG A 626 23.44 -22.39 -0.45
C ARG A 626 24.16 -22.56 0.89
N SER A 627 23.49 -22.22 1.99
CA SER A 627 24.05 -22.35 3.34
C SER A 627 24.33 -23.80 3.71
N ILE A 628 23.44 -24.72 3.33
CA ILE A 628 23.64 -26.16 3.53
C ILE A 628 24.89 -26.63 2.78
N ILE A 629 25.05 -26.24 1.51
CA ILE A 629 26.22 -26.62 0.68
C ILE A 629 27.52 -26.06 1.26
N LEU A 630 27.55 -24.77 1.60
CA LEU A 630 28.75 -24.15 2.18
C LEU A 630 29.17 -24.85 3.48
N ARG A 631 28.20 -25.19 4.33
CA ARG A 631 28.47 -25.92 5.56
C ARG A 631 28.95 -27.35 5.30
N MET A 632 28.41 -28.02 4.28
CA MET A 632 28.91 -29.32 3.82
C MET A 632 30.38 -29.24 3.40
N VAL A 633 30.76 -28.21 2.63
CA VAL A 633 32.16 -27.97 2.20
C VAL A 633 33.09 -27.65 3.39
N GLU A 634 32.64 -26.84 4.34
CA GLU A 634 33.39 -26.56 5.58
C GLU A 634 33.61 -27.83 6.41
N LEU A 635 32.56 -28.64 6.59
CA LEU A 635 32.67 -29.89 7.32
C LEU A 635 33.68 -30.82 6.66
N GLN A 636 33.70 -30.90 5.33
CA GLN A 636 34.70 -31.67 4.58
C GLN A 636 36.13 -31.24 4.88
N GLN A 637 36.39 -29.93 4.97
CA GLN A 637 37.74 -29.41 5.29
C GLN A 637 38.23 -29.81 6.68
N SER A 638 37.32 -30.19 7.57
CA SER A 638 37.63 -30.64 8.94
C SER A 638 37.75 -32.17 9.10
N LEU A 639 37.53 -32.95 8.03
CA LEU A 639 37.59 -34.41 8.06
C LEU A 639 39.02 -34.93 7.94
N SER A 640 39.31 -36.09 8.54
CA SER A 640 40.56 -36.81 8.26
C SER A 640 40.58 -37.31 6.82
N ASP A 641 41.76 -37.62 6.25
CA ASP A 641 41.88 -38.03 4.84
C ASP A 641 40.98 -39.23 4.47
N LYS A 642 40.83 -40.20 5.38
CA LYS A 642 39.96 -41.37 5.19
C LYS A 642 38.47 -40.98 5.14
N GLU A 643 38.05 -40.06 5.99
CA GLU A 643 36.68 -39.58 6.11
C GLU A 643 36.33 -38.59 4.99
N LEU A 644 37.30 -37.75 4.61
CA LEU A 644 37.23 -36.85 3.47
C LEU A 644 37.02 -37.65 2.18
N HIS A 645 37.72 -38.78 2.01
CA HIS A 645 37.50 -39.68 0.87
C HIS A 645 36.05 -40.20 0.82
N ILE A 646 35.48 -40.57 1.97
CA ILE A 646 34.09 -41.02 2.08
C ILE A 646 33.11 -39.88 1.72
N ALA A 647 33.31 -38.69 2.27
CA ALA A 647 32.46 -37.53 1.98
C ALA A 647 32.57 -37.09 0.51
N ASN A 648 33.77 -37.13 -0.07
CA ASN A 648 34.03 -36.79 -1.47
C ASN A 648 33.34 -37.75 -2.43
N LYS A 649 33.32 -39.05 -2.13
CA LYS A 649 32.60 -40.04 -2.95
C LYS A 649 31.12 -39.69 -3.06
N LEU A 650 30.50 -39.26 -1.95
CA LEU A 650 29.12 -38.80 -1.96
C LEU A 650 28.96 -37.46 -2.70
N SER A 651 29.88 -36.50 -2.51
CA SER A 651 29.85 -35.23 -3.26
C SER A 651 29.92 -35.41 -4.76
N VAL A 652 30.78 -36.33 -5.24
CA VAL A 652 30.90 -36.63 -6.67
C VAL A 652 29.57 -37.12 -7.22
N SER A 653 28.90 -38.05 -6.53
CA SER A 653 27.57 -38.53 -6.94
C SER A 653 26.49 -37.44 -6.87
N ILE A 654 26.57 -36.51 -5.90
CA ILE A 654 25.68 -35.35 -5.81
C ILE A 654 25.90 -34.42 -7.02
N ILE A 655 27.15 -34.11 -7.35
CA ILE A 655 27.53 -33.24 -8.48
C ILE A 655 27.08 -33.87 -9.80
N GLU A 656 27.33 -35.15 -9.99
CA GLU A 656 26.94 -35.89 -11.19
C GLU A 656 25.42 -35.83 -11.39
N ARG A 657 24.63 -36.17 -10.37
CA ARG A 657 23.15 -36.10 -10.42
C ARG A 657 22.64 -34.68 -10.62
N ALA A 658 23.26 -33.68 -9.99
CA ALA A 658 22.90 -32.28 -10.17
C ALA A 658 23.20 -31.78 -11.60
N SER A 659 24.32 -32.21 -12.18
CA SER A 659 24.71 -31.87 -13.56
C SER A 659 23.76 -32.43 -14.61
N LEU A 660 23.15 -33.59 -14.32
CA LEU A 660 22.12 -34.22 -15.15
C LEU A 660 20.72 -33.64 -14.92
N ASN A 661 20.58 -32.64 -14.03
CA ASN A 661 19.30 -32.08 -13.60
C ASN A 661 18.30 -33.14 -13.08
N ASP A 662 18.82 -34.23 -12.49
CA ASP A 662 18.04 -35.38 -12.03
C ASP A 662 17.53 -35.18 -10.60
N LEU A 663 16.46 -34.40 -10.45
CA LEU A 663 15.84 -34.10 -9.16
C LEU A 663 15.49 -35.37 -8.37
N LYS A 664 14.90 -36.37 -9.03
CA LYS A 664 14.42 -37.59 -8.37
C LYS A 664 15.59 -38.44 -7.86
N GLY A 665 16.58 -38.68 -8.71
CA GLY A 665 17.77 -39.45 -8.33
C GLY A 665 18.64 -38.72 -7.30
N LEU A 666 18.72 -37.40 -7.38
CA LEU A 666 19.42 -36.57 -6.40
C LEU A 666 18.75 -36.60 -5.02
N LYS A 667 17.42 -36.45 -4.95
CA LYS A 667 16.67 -36.60 -3.69
C LYS A 667 16.85 -38.00 -3.10
N GLN A 668 16.77 -39.05 -3.94
CA GLN A 668 16.96 -40.43 -3.49
C GLN A 668 18.38 -40.67 -2.94
N LEU A 669 19.41 -40.18 -3.64
CA LEU A 669 20.81 -40.26 -3.20
C LEU A 669 21.02 -39.57 -1.85
N LEU A 670 20.51 -38.34 -1.71
CA LEU A 670 20.69 -37.53 -0.52
C LEU A 670 19.91 -38.09 0.69
N SER A 671 18.67 -38.57 0.49
CA SER A 671 17.86 -39.17 1.54
C SER A 671 18.41 -40.51 2.04
N SER A 672 19.04 -41.29 1.14
CA SER A 672 19.64 -42.59 1.47
C SER A 672 21.07 -42.50 1.99
N ALA A 673 21.66 -41.30 2.05
CA ALA A 673 22.99 -41.10 2.58
C ALA A 673 23.04 -41.39 4.10
N VAL A 674 23.83 -42.39 4.49
CA VAL A 674 24.07 -42.76 5.89
C VAL A 674 25.58 -42.82 6.13
N PRO A 675 26.11 -42.28 7.26
CA PRO A 675 27.53 -42.42 7.57
C PRO A 675 27.91 -43.91 7.74
N PRO A 676 29.15 -44.30 7.42
CA PRO A 676 29.60 -45.69 7.60
C PRO A 676 29.37 -46.19 9.03
N LYS A 677 28.96 -47.47 9.17
CA LYS A 677 28.77 -48.10 10.50
C LYS A 677 30.07 -48.00 11.30
N GLY A 678 29.96 -47.52 12.55
CA GLY A 678 31.11 -47.32 13.44
C GLY A 678 31.78 -45.94 13.36
N THR A 679 31.26 -45.00 12.57
CA THR A 679 31.78 -43.61 12.52
C THR A 679 31.61 -42.92 13.88
N THR A 680 32.73 -42.55 14.53
CA THR A 680 32.72 -41.77 15.78
C THR A 680 32.84 -40.26 15.54
N ASN A 681 33.28 -39.82 14.36
CA ASN A 681 33.47 -38.41 14.02
C ASN A 681 32.14 -37.67 13.81
N ASP A 682 31.88 -36.69 14.67
CA ASP A 682 30.64 -35.91 14.65
C ASP A 682 30.52 -34.97 13.44
N ASN A 683 31.63 -34.53 12.85
CA ASN A 683 31.60 -33.69 11.64
C ASN A 683 31.15 -34.51 10.42
N LEU A 684 31.57 -35.77 10.33
CA LEU A 684 31.08 -36.67 9.28
C LEU A 684 29.59 -36.98 9.48
N LYS A 685 29.13 -37.24 10.71
CA LYS A 685 27.70 -37.43 11.00
C LYS A 685 26.87 -36.19 10.62
N LYS A 686 27.36 -34.98 10.94
CA LYS A 686 26.73 -33.71 10.55
C LYS A 686 26.67 -33.54 9.04
N TYR A 687 27.74 -33.91 8.32
CA TYR A 687 27.78 -33.84 6.86
C TYR A 687 26.66 -34.70 6.23
N TYR A 688 26.45 -35.92 6.71
CA TYR A 688 25.37 -36.80 6.26
C TYR A 688 23.97 -36.31 6.68
N ALA A 689 23.85 -35.70 7.87
CA ALA A 689 22.59 -35.07 8.27
C ALA A 689 22.20 -33.91 7.34
N LEU A 690 23.17 -33.07 6.96
CA LEU A 690 22.96 -31.99 6.00
C LEU A 690 22.57 -32.50 4.61
N CYS A 691 23.09 -33.65 4.17
CA CYS A 691 22.65 -34.29 2.92
C CYS A 691 21.14 -34.60 2.97
N LYS A 692 20.63 -35.13 4.07
CA LYS A 692 19.19 -35.41 4.22
C LYS A 692 18.35 -34.13 4.24
N SER A 693 18.80 -33.10 4.97
CA SER A 693 18.15 -31.80 4.97
C SER A 693 18.15 -31.14 3.58
N LEU A 694 19.18 -31.37 2.77
CA LEU A 694 19.23 -30.93 1.38
C LEU A 694 18.18 -31.67 0.53
N ALA A 695 18.01 -32.98 0.74
CA ALA A 695 17.03 -33.81 0.04
C ALA A 695 15.59 -33.34 0.27
N GLU A 696 15.24 -32.99 1.51
CA GLU A 696 13.89 -32.55 1.90
C GLU A 696 13.50 -31.23 1.22
N ARG A 697 14.47 -30.40 0.85
CA ARG A 697 14.25 -29.04 0.33
C ARG A 697 14.27 -28.90 -1.18
N LEU A 698 14.87 -29.83 -1.91
CA LEU A 698 14.85 -29.79 -3.38
C LEU A 698 13.44 -30.10 -3.87
N GLN A 699 12.66 -29.11 -4.32
CA GLN A 699 11.26 -29.34 -4.75
C GLN A 699 11.11 -29.30 -6.27
N THR A 700 11.98 -28.58 -6.95
CA THR A 700 11.85 -28.28 -8.38
C THR A 700 13.17 -28.53 -9.14
N SER A 701 13.09 -28.69 -10.46
CA SER A 701 14.29 -28.76 -11.31
C SER A 701 15.11 -27.46 -11.26
N SER A 702 14.48 -26.31 -10.95
CA SER A 702 15.20 -25.06 -10.74
C SER A 702 16.12 -25.12 -9.51
N ASP A 703 15.74 -25.86 -8.47
CA ASP A 703 16.57 -26.02 -7.27
C ASP A 703 17.82 -26.86 -7.57
N VAL A 704 17.70 -27.83 -8.48
CA VAL A 704 18.82 -28.68 -8.94
C VAL A 704 19.79 -27.89 -9.81
N GLN A 705 19.28 -27.03 -10.69
CA GLN A 705 20.11 -26.13 -11.50
C GLN A 705 20.91 -25.15 -10.63
N GLU A 706 20.27 -24.60 -9.59
CA GLU A 706 20.95 -23.75 -8.60
C GLU A 706 22.00 -24.55 -7.80
N LEU A 707 21.67 -25.78 -7.39
CA LEU A 707 22.60 -26.67 -6.71
C LEU A 707 23.84 -26.96 -7.58
N ASN A 708 23.62 -27.28 -8.85
CA ASN A 708 24.68 -27.53 -9.82
C ASN A 708 25.57 -26.29 -10.00
N TYR A 709 24.96 -25.11 -10.11
CA TYR A 709 25.67 -23.84 -10.19
C TYR A 709 26.56 -23.58 -8.95
N LEU A 710 26.05 -23.86 -7.75
CA LEU A 710 26.76 -23.66 -6.49
C LEU A 710 27.90 -24.67 -6.28
N LEU A 711 27.70 -25.94 -6.66
CA LEU A 711 28.69 -27.00 -6.52
C LEU A 711 29.85 -26.86 -7.51
N LEU A 712 29.59 -26.33 -8.71
CA LEU A 712 30.61 -26.10 -9.73
C LEU A 712 31.41 -24.80 -9.53
N ASN A 713 30.98 -23.91 -8.64
CA ASN A 713 31.60 -22.60 -8.41
C ASN A 713 31.80 -22.25 -6.90
N PRO A 714 32.54 -23.06 -6.11
CA PRO A 714 32.91 -22.65 -4.75
C PRO A 714 33.82 -21.40 -4.80
N LYS A 715 33.60 -20.45 -3.88
CA LYS A 715 34.24 -19.11 -3.86
C LYS A 715 35.77 -19.14 -4.05
N PRO A 716 36.37 -18.07 -4.62
CA PRO A 716 37.82 -17.87 -4.61
C PRO A 716 38.29 -17.63 -3.17
N GLY A 717 39.00 -18.61 -2.60
CA GLY A 717 39.52 -18.55 -1.22
C GLY A 717 39.53 -19.90 -0.49
N THR A 718 38.72 -20.87 -0.92
CA THR A 718 38.82 -22.25 -0.44
C THR A 718 39.96 -22.95 -1.16
N LYS A 719 41.02 -23.33 -0.43
CA LYS A 719 42.15 -24.12 -0.95
C LYS A 719 41.63 -25.48 -1.43
N SER A 720 41.30 -25.63 -2.71
CA SER A 720 41.16 -26.96 -3.31
C SER A 720 42.57 -27.52 -3.55
N ARG A 721 42.93 -28.58 -2.83
CA ARG A 721 44.07 -29.42 -3.20
C ARG A 721 43.69 -30.12 -4.51
N GLY A 722 44.24 -29.62 -5.61
CA GLY A 722 44.08 -30.23 -6.92
C GLY A 722 44.85 -31.54 -7.00
N SER A 723 44.12 -32.63 -7.24
CA SER A 723 44.51 -33.73 -8.14
C SER A 723 43.44 -34.82 -8.08
N LEU A 724 42.45 -34.81 -8.97
CA LEU A 724 41.58 -35.98 -9.17
C LEU A 724 41.05 -36.13 -10.60
N ILE A 725 41.64 -35.45 -11.58
CA ILE A 725 41.46 -35.80 -12.99
C ILE A 725 42.85 -35.90 -13.59
N GLY A 726 43.41 -37.11 -13.53
CA GLY A 726 44.45 -37.49 -14.47
C GLY A 726 43.76 -37.78 -15.79
N GLU A 727 44.11 -37.03 -16.83
CA GLU A 727 44.44 -37.56 -18.16
C GLU A 727 44.89 -36.45 -19.11
N HIS A 728 45.64 -36.87 -20.12
CA HIS A 728 46.66 -36.12 -20.82
C HIS A 728 46.14 -35.12 -21.87
N GLY A 729 46.85 -33.99 -22.00
CA GLY A 729 47.17 -33.39 -23.31
C GLY A 729 46.04 -32.91 -24.22
N GLU A 730 45.18 -31.97 -23.79
CA GLU A 730 44.26 -31.28 -24.71
C GLU A 730 43.71 -29.86 -24.34
N PRO A 731 44.08 -29.17 -23.23
CA PRO A 731 43.45 -27.87 -22.89
C PRO A 731 43.73 -26.73 -23.88
N GLN A 732 44.95 -26.68 -24.44
CA GLN A 732 45.40 -25.57 -25.29
C GLN A 732 44.70 -25.54 -26.66
N SER A 733 44.46 -26.71 -27.25
CA SER A 733 43.69 -26.88 -28.48
C SER A 733 42.22 -26.43 -28.28
N ARG A 734 41.62 -26.76 -27.12
CA ARG A 734 40.25 -26.35 -26.78
C ARG A 734 40.12 -24.85 -26.60
N LEU A 735 41.09 -24.19 -25.96
CA LEU A 735 41.08 -22.73 -25.81
C LEU A 735 41.15 -22.01 -27.17
N LEU A 736 41.98 -22.51 -28.08
CA LEU A 736 42.11 -21.96 -29.44
C LEU A 736 40.87 -22.25 -30.30
N SER A 737 40.26 -23.42 -30.15
CA SER A 737 38.99 -23.77 -30.78
C SER A 737 37.85 -22.87 -30.29
N SER A 738 37.71 -22.69 -28.97
CA SER A 738 36.74 -21.77 -28.36
C SER A 738 36.97 -20.31 -28.77
N ALA A 739 38.23 -19.91 -29.00
CA ALA A 739 38.54 -18.59 -29.52
C ALA A 739 38.11 -18.41 -30.99
N GLY A 740 38.23 -19.46 -31.80
CA GLY A 740 37.67 -19.48 -33.16
C GLY A 740 36.14 -19.34 -33.16
N GLN A 741 35.46 -20.09 -32.29
CA GLN A 741 34.00 -19.99 -32.12
C GLN A 741 33.57 -18.61 -31.64
N LEU A 742 34.32 -18.00 -30.73
CA LEU A 742 34.07 -16.64 -30.27
C LEU A 742 34.31 -15.61 -31.38
N GLU A 743 35.34 -15.78 -32.20
CA GLU A 743 35.62 -14.92 -33.35
C GLU A 743 34.42 -14.90 -34.32
N ASP A 744 33.88 -16.07 -34.65
CA ASP A 744 32.75 -16.19 -35.57
C ASP A 744 31.44 -15.69 -34.94
N ALA A 745 31.24 -15.95 -33.64
CA ALA A 745 30.12 -15.38 -32.88
C ALA A 745 30.17 -13.84 -32.83
N LEU A 746 31.36 -13.25 -32.66
CA LEU A 746 31.56 -11.80 -32.65
C LEU A 746 31.30 -11.20 -34.03
N LYS A 747 31.74 -11.84 -35.12
CA LYS A 747 31.43 -11.40 -36.50
C LYS A 747 29.92 -11.37 -36.74
N GLY A 748 29.20 -12.43 -36.38
CA GLY A 748 27.74 -12.49 -36.49
C GLY A 748 27.05 -11.41 -35.65
N TYR A 749 27.52 -11.20 -34.43
CA TYR A 749 26.99 -10.18 -33.52
C TYR A 749 27.20 -8.74 -34.02
N ILE A 750 28.40 -8.43 -34.52
CA ILE A 750 28.74 -7.12 -35.09
C ILE A 750 27.84 -6.83 -36.31
N GLN A 751 27.70 -7.79 -37.22
CA GLN A 751 26.83 -7.65 -38.40
C GLN A 751 25.36 -7.42 -38.00
N GLY A 752 24.86 -8.19 -37.03
CA GLY A 752 23.51 -8.01 -36.49
C GLY A 752 23.30 -6.62 -35.90
N MET A 753 24.20 -6.17 -35.02
CA MET A 753 24.10 -4.83 -34.41
C MET A 753 24.25 -3.69 -35.41
N GLN A 754 25.13 -3.80 -36.41
CA GLN A 754 25.25 -2.79 -37.46
C GLN A 754 23.96 -2.68 -38.28
N SER A 755 23.29 -3.81 -38.54
CA SER A 755 21.96 -3.83 -39.18
C SER A 755 20.91 -3.16 -38.30
N ASP A 756 20.86 -3.49 -37.01
CA ASP A 756 19.92 -2.89 -36.07
C ASP A 756 20.15 -1.39 -35.87
N LEU A 757 21.41 -0.94 -35.80
CA LEU A 757 21.78 0.48 -35.73
C LEU A 757 21.39 1.24 -37.01
N LYS A 758 21.49 0.61 -38.18
CA LYS A 758 21.04 1.17 -39.46
C LYS A 758 19.52 1.32 -39.50
N ASN A 759 18.78 0.33 -38.97
CA ASN A 759 17.33 0.42 -38.79
C ASN A 759 16.94 1.48 -37.75
N TYR A 760 17.73 1.63 -36.69
CA TYR A 760 17.60 2.72 -35.70
C TYR A 760 17.72 4.09 -36.35
N LYS A 761 18.76 4.31 -37.16
CA LYS A 761 18.99 5.59 -37.84
C LYS A 761 17.86 5.95 -38.81
N LYS A 762 17.24 4.97 -39.47
CA LYS A 762 16.04 5.18 -40.32
C LYS A 762 14.80 5.61 -39.53
N ASN A 763 14.69 5.18 -38.27
CA ASN A 763 13.55 5.48 -37.39
C ASN A 763 13.76 6.72 -36.49
N GLN A 764 14.91 7.39 -36.61
CA GLN A 764 15.34 8.49 -35.75
C GLN A 764 14.36 9.68 -35.73
N PHE A 765 13.60 9.91 -36.82
CA PHE A 765 12.61 10.99 -36.91
C PHE A 765 11.29 10.73 -36.17
N ARG A 766 10.99 9.48 -35.77
CA ARG A 766 9.72 9.13 -35.10
C ARG A 766 9.78 9.23 -33.57
N PHE A 767 10.96 9.30 -32.96
CA PHE A 767 11.12 9.20 -31.51
C PHE A 767 12.20 10.16 -30.98
N PHE A 768 11.88 11.45 -30.86
CA PHE A 768 12.69 12.42 -30.12
C PHE A 768 12.51 12.25 -28.59
N SER A 769 12.90 11.09 -28.07
CA SER A 769 12.87 10.81 -26.63
C SER A 769 14.30 10.70 -26.10
N PRO A 770 14.65 11.34 -24.97
CA PRO A 770 15.96 11.20 -24.34
C PRO A 770 16.37 9.74 -24.07
N ARG A 771 15.40 8.84 -23.84
CA ARG A 771 15.65 7.40 -23.68
C ARG A 771 16.17 6.76 -24.97
N TYR A 772 15.70 7.24 -26.12
CA TYR A 772 16.12 6.74 -27.44
C TYR A 772 17.60 7.06 -27.71
N MET A 773 18.05 8.26 -27.38
CA MET A 773 19.43 8.69 -27.54
C MET A 773 20.39 7.92 -26.62
N VAL A 774 20.00 7.69 -25.36
CA VAL A 774 20.78 6.89 -24.41
C VAL A 774 20.95 5.46 -24.93
N HIS A 775 19.87 4.87 -25.47
CA HIS A 775 19.90 3.53 -26.03
C HIS A 775 20.81 3.41 -27.26
N TYR A 776 20.69 4.36 -28.20
CA TYR A 776 21.53 4.42 -29.39
C TYR A 776 23.02 4.52 -29.04
N ASN A 777 23.37 5.38 -28.08
CA ASN A 777 24.75 5.52 -27.61
C ASN A 777 25.27 4.23 -26.96
N LEU A 778 24.43 3.54 -26.20
CA LEU A 778 24.78 2.29 -25.55
C LEU A 778 24.98 1.14 -26.55
N MET A 779 24.17 1.08 -27.61
CA MET A 779 24.37 0.13 -28.72
C MET A 779 25.68 0.40 -29.48
N HIS A 780 26.03 1.66 -29.72
CA HIS A 780 27.32 2.04 -30.32
C HIS A 780 28.51 1.71 -29.41
N GLU A 781 28.40 1.94 -28.10
CA GLU A 781 29.43 1.56 -27.14
C GLU A 781 29.68 0.04 -27.18
N LYS A 782 28.61 -0.78 -27.22
CA LYS A 782 28.71 -2.23 -27.40
C LYS A 782 29.34 -2.64 -28.72
N LEU A 783 28.96 -1.99 -29.82
CA LEU A 783 29.53 -2.25 -31.13
C LEU A 783 31.03 -2.00 -31.15
N ASN A 784 31.47 -0.86 -30.64
CA ASN A 784 32.89 -0.52 -30.55
C ASN A 784 33.68 -1.54 -29.72
N ILE A 785 33.11 -2.01 -28.60
CA ILE A 785 33.74 -3.03 -27.76
C ILE A 785 33.91 -4.34 -28.53
N ALA A 786 32.84 -4.81 -29.19
CA ALA A 786 32.86 -6.05 -29.98
C ALA A 786 33.86 -5.95 -31.15
N GLU A 787 33.88 -4.83 -31.88
CA GLU A 787 34.81 -4.58 -32.99
C GLU A 787 36.27 -4.51 -32.53
N THR A 788 36.53 -3.86 -31.39
CA THR A 788 37.86 -3.78 -30.78
C THR A 788 38.35 -5.18 -30.38
N LEU A 789 37.46 -6.00 -29.82
CA LEU A 789 37.78 -7.37 -29.41
C LEU A 789 38.04 -8.29 -30.58
N LEU A 790 37.20 -8.23 -31.62
CA LEU A 790 37.42 -8.95 -32.86
C LEU A 790 38.76 -8.57 -33.48
N THR A 791 39.05 -7.26 -33.59
CA THR A 791 40.32 -6.76 -34.14
C THR A 791 41.52 -7.28 -33.36
N ASN A 792 41.45 -7.26 -32.03
CA ASN A 792 42.55 -7.76 -31.20
C ASN A 792 42.69 -9.28 -31.28
N LEU A 793 41.59 -10.03 -31.40
CA LEU A 793 41.60 -11.49 -31.59
C LEU A 793 42.23 -11.86 -32.94
N THR A 794 41.83 -11.18 -34.01
CA THR A 794 42.42 -11.37 -35.35
C THR A 794 43.91 -11.03 -35.36
N ARG A 795 44.32 -9.93 -34.71
CA ARG A 795 45.74 -9.57 -34.55
C ARG A 795 46.53 -10.61 -33.75
N LEU A 796 45.95 -11.17 -32.69
CA LEU A 796 46.60 -12.24 -31.90
C LEU A 796 46.76 -13.52 -32.72
N LYS A 797 45.83 -13.82 -33.62
CA LYS A 797 45.88 -15.00 -34.52
C LYS A 797 46.96 -14.85 -35.60
N GLN A 798 47.14 -13.63 -36.11
CA GLN A 798 48.12 -13.31 -37.16
C GLN A 798 49.57 -13.22 -36.64
N LYS A 799 49.77 -12.95 -35.35
CA LYS A 799 51.13 -12.93 -34.77
C LYS A 799 51.64 -14.35 -34.56
N GLU A 800 52.83 -14.64 -35.08
CA GLU A 800 53.58 -15.87 -34.78
C GLU A 800 54.08 -15.84 -33.33
N LEU A 801 53.18 -16.11 -32.40
CA LEU A 801 53.47 -16.28 -30.99
C LEU A 801 53.49 -17.77 -30.65
N PRO A 802 54.38 -18.21 -29.73
CA PRO A 802 54.27 -19.51 -29.10
C PRO A 802 52.85 -19.69 -28.55
N GLU A 803 52.28 -20.86 -28.76
CA GLU A 803 50.86 -21.17 -28.49
C GLU A 803 50.45 -20.81 -27.05
N GLN A 804 51.36 -21.03 -26.10
CA GLN A 804 51.18 -20.72 -24.69
C GLN A 804 51.10 -19.21 -24.40
N THR A 805 51.89 -18.39 -25.10
CA THR A 805 51.84 -16.93 -24.99
C THR A 805 50.56 -16.38 -25.61
N ARG A 806 50.13 -16.98 -26.73
CA ARG A 806 48.87 -16.65 -27.40
C ARG A 806 47.66 -16.93 -26.49
N ALA A 807 47.62 -18.11 -25.87
CA ALA A 807 46.57 -18.49 -24.92
C ALA A 807 46.48 -17.55 -23.71
N LYS A 808 47.62 -17.18 -23.10
CA LYS A 808 47.65 -16.21 -21.98
C LYS A 808 47.13 -14.82 -22.37
N LEU A 809 47.53 -14.31 -23.54
CA LEU A 809 47.08 -13.01 -24.03
C LEU A 809 45.57 -13.03 -24.37
N MET A 810 45.08 -14.14 -24.94
CA MET A 810 43.65 -14.35 -25.19
C MET A 810 42.83 -14.35 -23.91
N ALA A 811 43.24 -15.09 -22.89
CA ALA A 811 42.54 -15.10 -21.61
C ALA A 811 42.47 -13.70 -20.96
N LYS A 812 43.59 -12.96 -20.97
CA LYS A 812 43.65 -11.58 -20.45
C LYS A 812 42.70 -10.64 -21.21
N MET A 813 42.60 -10.80 -22.53
CA MET A 813 41.66 -10.03 -23.34
C MET A 813 40.20 -10.35 -23.01
N LEU A 814 39.87 -11.64 -22.83
CA LEU A 814 38.50 -12.07 -22.47
C LEU A 814 38.07 -11.53 -21.10
N VAL A 815 38.98 -11.55 -20.12
CA VAL A 815 38.74 -10.94 -18.79
C VAL A 815 38.46 -9.44 -18.93
N THR A 816 39.23 -8.75 -19.77
CA THR A 816 39.07 -7.31 -20.00
C THR A 816 37.74 -7.00 -20.69
N ALA A 817 37.38 -7.80 -21.70
CA ALA A 817 36.10 -7.71 -22.39
C ALA A 817 34.90 -7.87 -21.45
N GLN A 818 34.95 -8.89 -20.59
CA GLN A 818 33.88 -9.17 -19.64
C GLN A 818 33.67 -8.01 -18.67
N LYS A 819 34.75 -7.46 -18.09
CA LYS A 819 34.65 -6.31 -17.17
C LYS A 819 34.07 -5.07 -17.83
N VAL A 820 34.34 -4.86 -19.11
CA VAL A 820 33.76 -3.76 -19.87
C VAL A 820 32.29 -4.04 -20.20
N ASN A 821 31.95 -5.28 -20.58
CA ASN A 821 30.57 -5.69 -20.83
C ASN A 821 29.68 -5.56 -19.58
N GLU A 822 30.16 -5.99 -18.40
CA GLU A 822 29.45 -5.84 -17.12
C GLU A 822 29.09 -4.38 -16.84
N LYS A 823 30.04 -3.45 -17.04
CA LYS A 823 29.78 -2.00 -16.88
C LYS A 823 28.70 -1.47 -17.83
N VAL A 824 28.60 -2.01 -19.05
CA VAL A 824 27.60 -1.60 -20.03
C VAL A 824 26.24 -2.23 -19.75
N VAL A 825 26.20 -3.48 -19.28
CA VAL A 825 24.98 -4.17 -18.81
C VAL A 825 24.37 -3.43 -17.62
N ASP A 826 25.18 -2.97 -16.67
CA ASP A 826 24.73 -2.21 -15.51
C ASP A 826 24.08 -0.87 -15.91
N ARG A 827 24.61 -0.20 -16.94
CA ARG A 827 24.01 1.01 -17.52
C ARG A 827 22.70 0.72 -18.26
N ALA A 828 22.60 -0.46 -18.88
CA ALA A 828 21.42 -0.86 -19.66
C ALA A 828 20.21 -1.25 -18.80
N ILE A 829 20.43 -1.93 -17.66
CA ILE A 829 19.37 -2.36 -16.73
C ILE A 829 18.61 -1.16 -16.16
N PHE A 830 19.28 0.00 -16.05
CA PHE A 830 18.66 1.25 -15.62
C PHE A 830 17.70 1.87 -16.66
N ALA A 831 17.79 1.47 -17.93
CA ALA A 831 17.05 2.08 -19.04
C ALA A 831 15.83 1.27 -19.52
N SER A 832 15.60 0.04 -19.05
CA SER A 832 14.71 -0.91 -19.70
C SER A 832 13.36 -1.16 -19.00
N SER A 833 12.27 -0.68 -19.61
CA SER A 833 10.92 -1.29 -19.51
C SER A 833 10.26 -1.27 -20.89
N GLY A 834 9.70 -2.41 -21.34
CA GLY A 834 9.00 -2.56 -22.62
C GLY A 834 9.78 -3.35 -23.69
N ARG A 835 9.20 -3.50 -24.90
CA ARG A 835 9.70 -4.30 -26.03
C ARG A 835 11.15 -3.97 -26.47
N LEU A 836 11.59 -2.73 -26.23
CA LEU A 836 12.97 -2.28 -26.46
C LEU A 836 13.97 -2.88 -25.45
N GLY A 837 13.52 -3.11 -24.21
CA GLY A 837 14.30 -3.75 -23.15
C GLY A 837 14.52 -5.24 -23.39
N GLU A 838 13.57 -5.91 -24.03
CA GLU A 838 13.68 -7.32 -24.43
C GLU A 838 14.78 -7.52 -25.48
N LEU A 839 14.88 -6.61 -26.45
CA LEU A 839 15.96 -6.61 -27.45
C LEU A 839 17.34 -6.38 -26.79
N LEU A 840 17.41 -5.43 -25.85
CA LEU A 840 18.61 -5.20 -25.05
C LEU A 840 19.03 -6.44 -24.26
N ASN A 841 18.07 -7.09 -23.61
CA ASN A 841 18.30 -8.27 -22.79
C ASN A 841 18.72 -9.49 -23.62
N SER A 842 18.22 -9.65 -24.85
CA SER A 842 18.65 -10.73 -25.74
C SER A 842 20.12 -10.56 -26.16
N HIS A 843 20.55 -9.33 -26.45
CA HIS A 843 21.97 -9.03 -26.73
C HIS A 843 22.86 -9.17 -25.49
N VAL A 844 22.37 -8.82 -24.30
CA VAL A 844 23.08 -9.07 -23.03
C VAL A 844 23.24 -10.57 -22.76
N GLY A 845 22.20 -11.37 -23.01
CA GLY A 845 22.23 -12.82 -22.86
C GLY A 845 23.23 -13.49 -23.80
N PHE A 846 23.27 -13.06 -25.07
CA PHE A 846 24.23 -13.57 -26.05
C PHE A 846 25.69 -13.34 -25.64
N LEU A 847 26.03 -12.12 -25.21
CA LEU A 847 27.38 -11.82 -24.76
C LEU A 847 27.70 -12.55 -23.46
N LYS A 848 26.79 -12.55 -22.49
CA LYS A 848 27.01 -13.21 -21.19
C LYS A 848 27.29 -14.71 -21.35
N ASN A 849 26.53 -15.41 -22.19
CA ASN A 849 26.70 -16.85 -22.39
C ASN A 849 28.00 -17.18 -23.12
N ASN A 850 28.32 -16.48 -24.21
CA ASN A 850 29.52 -16.78 -25.01
C ASN A 850 30.83 -16.31 -24.33
N TYR A 851 30.81 -15.18 -23.60
CA TYR A 851 31.96 -14.75 -22.79
C TYR A 851 32.19 -15.65 -21.59
N SER A 852 31.12 -16.09 -20.90
CA SER A 852 31.25 -16.97 -19.74
C SER A 852 31.90 -18.30 -20.12
N ILE A 853 31.52 -18.90 -21.24
CA ILE A 853 32.08 -20.18 -21.70
C ILE A 853 33.58 -20.04 -22.03
N ALA A 854 33.97 -19.02 -22.80
CA ALA A 854 35.37 -18.79 -23.17
C ALA A 854 36.24 -18.37 -21.97
N TYR A 855 35.68 -17.60 -21.03
CA TYR A 855 36.34 -17.20 -19.78
C TYR A 855 36.54 -18.37 -18.81
N GLN A 856 35.52 -19.23 -18.65
CA GLN A 856 35.56 -20.41 -17.79
C GLN A 856 36.66 -21.38 -18.22
N GLN A 857 36.84 -21.57 -19.53
CA GLN A 857 37.92 -22.42 -20.06
C GLN A 857 39.31 -21.76 -19.87
N GLY A 858 39.43 -20.44 -20.05
CA GLY A 858 40.71 -19.73 -19.87
C GLY A 858 41.19 -19.58 -18.42
N CYS A 859 40.28 -19.46 -17.45
CA CYS A 859 40.62 -19.34 -16.03
C CYS A 859 41.09 -20.67 -15.42
N VAL A 860 40.49 -21.80 -15.82
CA VAL A 860 40.90 -23.15 -15.41
C VAL A 860 42.34 -23.45 -15.83
N ASP A 861 42.75 -22.99 -17.02
CA ASP A 861 44.11 -23.19 -17.55
C ASP A 861 45.18 -22.25 -16.98
N LEU A 862 44.81 -21.02 -16.60
CA LEU A 862 45.74 -20.06 -15.99
C LEU A 862 46.13 -20.44 -14.55
N HIS A 863 45.21 -21.11 -13.82
CA HIS A 863 45.41 -21.48 -12.42
C HIS A 863 46.05 -22.87 -12.25
N SER A 864 46.13 -23.70 -13.28
CA SER A 864 46.73 -25.04 -13.22
C SER A 864 48.27 -25.07 -13.34
N LYS A 865 48.92 -23.97 -13.76
CA LYS A 865 50.38 -23.95 -14.04
C LYS A 865 51.21 -22.89 -13.30
N THR A 866 50.67 -22.21 -12.29
CA THR A 866 51.46 -21.24 -11.49
C THR A 866 52.31 -21.87 -10.39
N PHE A 867 52.42 -23.20 -10.32
CA PHE A 867 53.20 -23.90 -9.29
C PHE A 867 54.02 -25.08 -9.84
N THR A 868 55.00 -24.77 -10.69
CA THR A 868 56.23 -25.58 -10.85
C THR A 868 57.42 -24.66 -11.15
N ALA A 869 57.90 -23.97 -10.12
CA ALA A 869 59.27 -23.46 -10.06
C ALA A 869 59.71 -23.38 -8.59
N ASN A 870 60.86 -23.98 -8.29
CA ASN A 870 61.58 -24.05 -7.01
C ASN A 870 61.19 -25.17 -6.03
N SER A 871 61.73 -26.36 -6.28
CA SER A 871 62.31 -27.21 -5.23
C SER A 871 63.47 -28.03 -5.80
N GLY A 872 64.71 -27.64 -5.49
CA GLY A 872 65.92 -28.40 -5.80
C GLY A 872 67.21 -27.60 -5.57
N LEU A 873 67.71 -27.59 -4.32
CA LEU A 873 69.12 -27.57 -3.87
C LEU A 873 69.25 -27.00 -2.44
N HIS A 874 69.01 -27.83 -1.43
CA HIS A 874 70.01 -28.34 -0.47
C HIS A 874 69.34 -29.29 0.52
#